data_AF-A0AAW0RRT9-F1
#
_entry.id   AF-A0AAW0RRT9-F1
#
_cell.length_a   1.000
_cell.length_b   1.000
_cell.length_c   1.000
_cell.angle_alpha   90.00
_cell.angle_beta   90.00
_cell.angle_gamma   90.00
#
_symmetry.space_group_name_H-M   'P 1'
#
loop_
_entity.id
_entity.type
_entity.pdbx_description
1 polymer ?
#
loop_
_entity_poly.entity_id
_entity_poly.type
_entity_poly.pdbx_seq_one_letter_code
_entity_poly.pdbx_strand_id
1 'polypeptide(L)'
;MEPSLTDGFEDAPTFANYGSGAQNLDTGVGSLCNHQNDGPVNQYVDTNHIGSSSDFTAFGDNSFRFQAETIKRSVNVYSAQSPQYKFEEHEVCLHDLFVTDPFEDKKALKRKKGDRVAGTCEWILGTKELIVWLGPSQKQDSVSDAHQVLWLHGNPGTGKSMLAIYLTDVLSDRFSAADGHTLAYFFCDSAFDTQRTATSVVRGLLWQLVEHHPQLLSYVLPKYKERKTKLFESFDALWTIFIAAAADRDTGRKYCLIDALDECDDDSQKTLLRQLRETFHGPDVPPNVQILVTSRPYPEIRNHLERFTHQDLASFPDVQRDIEQCIKERVAQLKYAKETEMQVTESLRDKAEGTFLWAGIACNELEATPSKDAISCLEVMPRGLDSLYEKLSKASLDKETEKDTIRLILGFVAVSRRPLNLLELADACRLGQDEADIEARTQFMRKYIESCRLLVVIQDDKVLLLHQSVKDYLIKVGKQTGFSELEAHADFAHRCLECLVEQFRSPKEAHGYLSDYATREWPNHARMAQSSFAAVMAAQAEFFNVISPCRESWLAAYRARTNKFSFNELPRQFSILHVAARWGIPAIAEHVSNLYDQHGKAGKLFNSKDSSDETALDCAIRIGYATVVRVLLDLGSLLTRNSTLLAAGNGANAKEVMALLLQQRGSEITITEEVVAAAAGNWRNGKEVMALLLKQRGNEITITEEVMNAAAGNWGNGKEVMALLLDRRGSEITITEKVVKTAAGNWGNPKEVMALLLDQRGNEITITEEVFKAAAGNWGNGKEVMALLLQQQGSEITITEEVVKAAAGNEQNGKEVMALLLDRRGSEITITEEVMKAAAGNEQNGKKVMALLLDRRGSEITITEEVMKAAAGNEQNGKEVMALLLDRRGSEITITEEVAKAAAGDEETVNKAEEAGQEAEGRAAFELIRKSASIERKETEPPSNTAGEEHNLIDGPALFLSVDIGLNKSRARCVNPGNCDKETVCNIRKMYRKLSPTFYGRRNPTGIKFYRVIPP
;
A
#
# COMPACT_ATOMS: atom_id res chain seq x y z
N MET A 1 56.46 -50.33 1.67
CA MET A 1 57.80 -49.74 1.85
C MET A 1 57.68 -48.73 2.98
N GLU A 2 58.01 -49.15 4.19
CA GLU A 2 58.61 -48.28 5.23
C GLU A 2 60.13 -48.25 5.01
N PRO A 3 60.87 -47.24 5.51
CA PRO A 3 61.38 -47.21 6.92
C PRO A 3 61.17 -45.83 7.60
N SER A 4 60.76 -45.71 8.86
CA SER A 4 61.50 -45.87 10.15
C SER A 4 62.66 -44.88 10.40
N LEU A 5 62.52 -44.04 11.45
CA LEU A 5 63.61 -43.56 12.33
C LEU A 5 63.02 -43.14 13.70
N THR A 6 63.72 -43.51 14.77
CA THR A 6 63.36 -43.46 16.21
C THR A 6 64.44 -42.75 17.06
N ASP A 7 64.11 -42.56 18.35
CA ASP A 7 64.93 -42.25 19.55
C ASP A 7 65.12 -40.75 19.88
N GLY A 8 64.97 -40.24 21.11
CA GLY A 8 64.85 -40.84 22.46
C GLY A 8 65.75 -40.05 23.46
N PHE A 9 65.40 -40.06 24.77
CA PHE A 9 66.06 -39.44 25.97
C PHE A 9 65.59 -38.02 26.40
N GLU A 10 65.37 -37.67 27.67
CA GLU A 10 64.98 -38.33 28.95
C GLU A 10 64.72 -37.20 29.98
N ASP A 11 64.08 -37.57 31.10
CA ASP A 11 64.06 -36.93 32.44
C ASP A 11 62.98 -35.91 32.88
N ALA A 12 62.22 -36.37 33.90
CA ALA A 12 61.31 -35.68 34.83
C ALA A 12 62.12 -35.15 36.07
N PRO A 13 61.57 -34.74 37.26
CA PRO A 13 60.17 -34.70 37.72
C PRO A 13 59.74 -33.53 38.67
N THR A 14 58.43 -33.52 39.00
CA THR A 14 57.79 -33.18 40.32
C THR A 14 57.93 -31.78 40.97
N PHE A 15 56.80 -31.14 41.33
CA PHE A 15 56.20 -31.20 42.69
C PHE A 15 54.85 -30.45 42.79
N ALA A 16 54.01 -30.94 43.69
CA ALA A 16 52.64 -30.54 44.00
C ALA A 16 52.51 -29.39 45.02
N ASN A 17 51.31 -28.78 45.12
CA ASN A 17 50.57 -28.50 46.38
C ASN A 17 49.21 -27.82 46.04
N TYR A 18 48.06 -28.43 46.40
CA TYR A 18 47.21 -28.15 47.58
C TYR A 18 46.72 -26.68 47.67
N GLY A 19 45.44 -26.33 47.83
CA GLY A 19 44.22 -27.10 48.09
C GLY A 19 43.03 -26.18 48.44
N SER A 20 41.89 -26.82 48.77
CA SER A 20 40.68 -26.32 49.48
C SER A 20 39.88 -25.18 48.83
N GLY A 21 38.55 -25.22 48.66
CA GLY A 21 37.52 -26.00 49.34
C GLY A 21 36.96 -25.25 50.54
N ALA A 22 35.86 -24.52 50.37
CA ALA A 22 34.95 -24.14 51.46
C ALA A 22 33.55 -23.78 50.92
N GLN A 23 32.58 -24.63 51.25
CA GLN A 23 31.16 -24.31 51.34
C GLN A 23 30.91 -23.55 52.66
N ASN A 24 29.94 -22.62 52.70
CA ASN A 24 28.75 -22.69 53.57
C ASN A 24 27.96 -21.37 53.70
N LEU A 25 26.64 -21.52 53.50
CA LEU A 25 25.51 -21.04 54.31
C LEU A 25 25.36 -19.55 54.66
N ASP A 26 24.34 -18.96 54.01
CA ASP A 26 23.06 -18.52 54.62
C ASP A 26 23.06 -17.92 56.03
N THR A 27 22.52 -16.69 56.15
CA THR A 27 21.58 -16.19 57.18
C THR A 27 21.58 -14.67 57.23
N GLY A 28 20.41 -14.04 57.42
CA GLY A 28 20.32 -12.84 58.25
C GLY A 28 19.53 -11.65 57.72
N VAL A 29 18.24 -11.66 58.03
CA VAL A 29 17.30 -10.53 58.04
C VAL A 29 17.75 -9.42 58.99
N GLY A 30 17.50 -8.14 58.66
CA GLY A 30 17.67 -7.02 59.58
C GLY A 30 17.12 -5.68 59.06
N SER A 31 15.89 -5.36 59.46
CA SER A 31 15.22 -4.06 59.31
C SER A 31 15.47 -3.19 60.56
N LEU A 32 15.63 -1.86 60.41
CA LEU A 32 15.27 -0.84 61.44
C LEU A 32 15.34 0.63 60.91
N CYS A 33 14.13 1.16 60.73
CA CYS A 33 13.52 2.50 60.83
C CYS A 33 14.26 3.81 61.23
N ASN A 34 13.81 4.89 60.55
CA ASN A 34 13.33 6.23 61.01
C ASN A 34 14.26 7.44 61.30
N HIS A 35 14.11 8.52 60.51
CA HIS A 35 13.38 9.78 60.83
C HIS A 35 13.32 10.72 59.58
N GLN A 36 12.11 11.09 59.08
CA GLN A 36 11.45 12.44 59.13
C GLN A 36 12.33 13.62 58.62
N ASN A 37 11.93 14.55 57.73
CA ASN A 37 10.63 15.09 57.31
C ASN A 37 10.78 15.96 56.02
N ASP A 38 9.63 16.34 55.43
CA ASP A 38 9.35 17.45 54.48
C ASP A 38 9.50 17.22 52.96
N GLY A 39 8.36 17.18 52.25
CA GLY A 39 8.28 17.34 50.78
C GLY A 39 8.00 18.81 50.38
N PRO A 40 7.46 19.11 49.17
CA PRO A 40 7.52 18.40 47.88
C PRO A 40 8.07 19.31 46.75
N VAL A 41 8.90 18.81 45.83
CA VAL A 41 9.21 19.55 44.58
C VAL A 41 9.43 18.58 43.42
N ASN A 42 8.56 18.67 42.40
CA ASN A 42 8.77 18.16 41.05
C ASN A 42 10.02 18.80 40.44
N GLN A 43 10.95 18.01 39.88
CA GLN A 43 11.68 18.39 38.66
C GLN A 43 12.49 17.22 38.08
N TYR A 44 12.17 16.90 36.82
CA TYR A 44 13.00 16.20 35.85
C TYR A 44 14.35 16.91 35.66
N VAL A 45 15.47 16.17 35.59
CA VAL A 45 16.64 16.50 34.73
C VAL A 45 17.40 15.22 34.35
N ASP A 46 17.43 14.90 33.06
CA ASP A 46 18.44 14.09 32.39
C ASP A 46 19.72 14.92 32.16
N THR A 47 20.90 14.36 32.45
CA THR A 47 22.16 14.77 31.79
C THR A 47 23.15 13.61 31.72
N ASN A 48 23.40 13.07 30.52
CA ASN A 48 24.57 12.26 30.21
C ASN A 48 25.63 13.14 29.52
N HIS A 49 26.79 13.27 30.16
CA HIS A 49 28.00 13.87 29.60
C HIS A 49 28.81 12.84 28.81
N ILE A 50 29.18 13.17 27.57
CA ILE A 50 30.18 12.46 26.77
C ILE A 50 31.54 13.12 27.00
N GLY A 51 32.53 12.34 27.45
CA GLY A 51 33.95 12.69 27.48
C GLY A 51 34.71 11.90 26.40
N SER A 52 35.44 12.61 25.56
CA SER A 52 36.29 12.10 24.48
C SER A 52 37.61 11.52 24.99
N SER A 53 38.08 10.39 24.42
CA SER A 53 39.50 10.04 24.36
C SER A 53 39.75 9.00 23.25
N SER A 54 40.68 9.33 22.36
CA SER A 54 41.22 8.53 21.27
C SER A 54 42.41 7.67 21.72
N ASP A 55 42.50 6.43 21.22
CA ASP A 55 43.70 5.78 20.66
C ASP A 55 43.56 4.25 20.71
N PHE A 56 43.48 3.60 19.55
CA PHE A 56 44.33 2.46 19.13
C PHE A 56 43.90 1.89 17.76
N THR A 57 44.91 1.48 17.01
CA THR A 57 44.96 1.14 15.58
C THR A 57 44.55 -0.30 15.23
N ALA A 58 43.75 -0.43 14.17
CA ALA A 58 43.73 -1.41 13.07
C ALA A 58 44.14 -2.90 13.29
N PHE A 59 43.18 -3.81 13.11
CA PHE A 59 43.25 -4.98 12.21
C PHE A 59 41.85 -5.25 11.62
N GLY A 60 41.81 -5.66 10.35
CA GLY A 60 40.74 -5.33 9.40
C GLY A 60 39.45 -6.16 9.43
N ASP A 61 38.36 -5.51 9.04
CA ASP A 61 37.16 -6.15 8.51
C ASP A 61 36.40 -5.18 7.58
N ASN A 62 36.11 -5.62 6.35
CA ASN A 62 35.57 -4.78 5.25
C ASN A 62 34.03 -4.57 5.31
N SER A 63 33.39 -4.94 6.42
CA SER A 63 31.94 -4.80 6.65
C SER A 63 31.52 -3.40 7.13
N PHE A 64 32.44 -2.61 7.71
CA PHE A 64 32.09 -1.35 8.40
C PHE A 64 32.16 -0.08 7.54
N ARG A 65 32.68 -0.12 6.31
CA ARG A 65 32.81 1.08 5.47
C ARG A 65 31.50 1.58 4.86
N PHE A 66 30.51 0.70 4.66
CA PHE A 66 29.22 1.09 4.06
C PHE A 66 28.24 1.71 5.09
N GLN A 67 28.34 1.32 6.36
CA GLN A 67 27.49 1.88 7.42
C GLN A 67 28.02 3.22 7.96
N ALA A 68 29.33 3.45 7.93
CA ALA A 68 29.92 4.71 8.43
C ALA A 68 29.67 5.92 7.51
N GLU A 69 29.53 5.72 6.19
CA GLU A 69 29.19 6.79 5.24
C GLU A 69 27.70 7.17 5.30
N THR A 70 26.83 6.22 5.60
CA THR A 70 25.39 6.45 5.76
C THR A 70 25.10 7.19 7.08
N ILE A 71 25.78 6.84 8.18
CA ILE A 71 25.58 7.49 9.49
C ILE A 71 26.24 8.87 9.56
N LYS A 72 27.36 9.11 8.86
CA LYS A 72 27.96 10.46 8.77
C LYS A 72 27.13 11.44 7.93
N ARG A 73 26.27 10.97 7.02
CA ARG A 73 25.29 11.82 6.32
C ARG A 73 24.09 12.20 7.19
N SER A 74 23.79 11.45 8.25
CA SER A 74 22.56 11.60 9.04
C SER A 74 22.71 12.37 10.36
N VAL A 75 23.93 12.71 10.81
CA VAL A 75 24.14 13.24 12.19
C VAL A 75 24.67 14.68 12.26
N ASN A 76 24.97 15.36 11.15
CA ASN A 76 25.50 16.73 11.17
C ASN A 76 24.48 17.86 10.87
N VAL A 77 23.17 17.65 11.04
CA VAL A 77 22.15 18.69 10.74
C VAL A 77 21.39 19.20 11.98
N TYR A 78 21.65 18.70 13.19
CA TYR A 78 20.94 19.19 14.39
C TYR A 78 21.83 19.97 15.35
N SER A 79 22.20 21.19 14.96
CA SER A 79 22.30 22.29 15.92
C SER A 79 22.13 23.65 15.23
N ALA A 80 21.20 24.43 15.77
CA ALA A 80 20.94 25.86 15.54
C ALA A 80 20.00 26.26 14.36
N GLN A 81 18.85 26.80 14.78
CA GLN A 81 17.89 27.64 14.04
C GLN A 81 16.96 26.92 13.04
N SER A 82 15.70 26.76 13.46
CA SER A 82 14.60 26.12 12.74
C SER A 82 14.20 26.84 11.44
N PRO A 83 14.36 26.24 10.25
CA PRO A 83 13.68 26.65 9.04
C PRO A 83 12.38 25.84 8.88
N GLN A 84 11.33 26.50 8.42
CA GLN A 84 10.05 25.89 8.07
C GLN A 84 10.21 25.09 6.77
N TYR A 85 10.56 23.80 6.85
CA TYR A 85 10.78 22.94 5.68
C TYR A 85 9.46 22.70 4.90
N LYS A 86 9.43 23.08 3.63
CA LYS A 86 8.46 22.57 2.64
C LYS A 86 9.00 21.23 2.12
N PHE A 87 8.30 20.12 2.37
CA PHE A 87 8.63 18.83 1.74
C PHE A 87 8.34 18.91 0.23
N GLU A 88 9.27 18.42 -0.61
CA GLU A 88 9.02 18.23 -2.04
C GLU A 88 7.95 17.12 -2.23
N GLU A 89 7.00 17.31 -3.14
CA GLU A 89 5.84 16.43 -3.33
C GLU A 89 6.22 14.97 -3.66
N HIS A 90 7.44 14.77 -4.17
CA HIS A 90 8.05 13.48 -4.47
C HIS A 90 8.33 12.66 -3.21
N GLU A 91 8.89 13.29 -2.18
CA GLU A 91 9.19 12.63 -0.89
C GLU A 91 7.91 12.20 -0.18
N VAL A 92 6.88 13.05 -0.24
CA VAL A 92 5.56 12.73 0.33
C VAL A 92 4.91 11.56 -0.41
N CYS A 93 5.02 11.50 -1.74
CA CYS A 93 4.51 10.40 -2.54
C CYS A 93 5.20 9.06 -2.18
N LEU A 94 6.53 9.07 -2.06
CA LEU A 94 7.31 7.89 -1.69
C LEU A 94 7.00 7.42 -0.26
N HIS A 95 6.89 8.36 0.67
CA HIS A 95 6.47 8.09 2.04
C HIS A 95 5.08 7.44 2.08
N ASP A 96 4.13 7.98 1.30
CA ASP A 96 2.78 7.43 1.24
C ASP A 96 2.69 6.12 0.48
N LEU A 97 3.63 5.80 -0.42
CA LEU A 97 3.74 4.53 -1.14
C LEU A 97 4.32 3.43 -0.23
N PHE A 98 5.29 3.79 0.60
CA PHE A 98 5.95 2.88 1.55
C PHE A 98 4.92 2.22 2.49
N VAL A 99 5.14 0.93 2.78
CA VAL A 99 4.28 0.14 3.70
C VAL A 99 5.13 -0.49 4.79
N THR A 100 6.22 -1.11 4.36
CA THR A 100 7.16 -1.86 5.19
C THR A 100 8.50 -1.92 4.47
N ASP A 101 9.58 -2.12 5.22
CA ASP A 101 10.93 -2.23 4.69
C ASP A 101 11.22 -3.69 4.30
N PRO A 102 11.44 -4.01 3.01
CA PRO A 102 11.66 -5.38 2.57
C PRO A 102 12.92 -6.03 3.16
N PHE A 103 13.96 -5.25 3.47
CA PHE A 103 15.19 -5.76 4.09
C PHE A 103 14.95 -6.14 5.55
N GLU A 104 14.25 -5.29 6.31
CA GLU A 104 13.86 -5.61 7.69
C GLU A 104 12.87 -6.78 7.73
N ASP A 105 11.94 -6.88 6.77
CA ASP A 105 11.02 -8.01 6.64
C ASP A 105 11.78 -9.33 6.40
N LYS A 106 12.75 -9.33 5.48
CA LYS A 106 13.63 -10.49 5.24
C LYS A 106 14.39 -10.88 6.51
N LYS A 107 14.92 -9.90 7.24
CA LYS A 107 15.67 -10.12 8.49
C LYS A 107 14.77 -10.61 9.62
N ALA A 108 13.56 -10.09 9.74
CA ALA A 108 12.54 -10.58 10.68
C ALA A 108 12.15 -12.02 10.37
N LEU A 109 11.99 -12.36 9.08
CA LEU A 109 11.70 -13.72 8.63
C LEU A 109 12.85 -14.69 8.93
N LYS A 110 14.11 -14.30 8.69
CA LYS A 110 15.30 -15.06 9.10
C LYS A 110 15.36 -15.29 10.62
N ARG A 111 15.09 -14.25 11.42
CA ARG A 111 15.03 -14.38 12.89
C ARG A 111 13.92 -15.34 13.35
N LYS A 112 12.78 -15.33 12.66
CA LYS A 112 11.61 -16.18 12.97
C LYS A 112 11.86 -17.65 12.61
N LYS A 113 12.46 -17.92 11.46
CA LYS A 113 12.62 -19.28 10.90
C LYS A 113 14.00 -19.91 11.16
N GLY A 114 14.98 -19.12 11.58
CA GLY A 114 16.37 -19.53 11.75
C GLY A 114 17.21 -19.32 10.48
N ASP A 115 18.53 -19.47 10.64
CA ASP A 115 19.46 -19.34 9.53
C ASP A 115 19.44 -20.56 8.61
N ARG A 116 19.74 -20.32 7.32
CA ARG A 116 19.90 -21.40 6.33
C ARG A 116 21.13 -22.23 6.69
N VAL A 117 20.96 -23.55 6.76
CA VAL A 117 22.08 -24.49 6.86
C VAL A 117 22.90 -24.46 5.57
N ALA A 118 24.22 -24.29 5.68
CA ALA A 118 25.11 -24.23 4.52
C ALA A 118 24.97 -25.48 3.63
N GLY A 119 25.03 -25.29 2.31
CA GLY A 119 24.83 -26.36 1.32
C GLY A 119 23.37 -26.66 0.95
N THR A 120 22.38 -26.07 1.64
CA THR A 120 20.95 -26.30 1.32
C THR A 120 20.40 -25.30 0.30
N CYS A 121 19.33 -25.61 -0.42
CA CYS A 121 18.69 -24.77 -1.46
C CYS A 121 19.55 -24.47 -2.72
N GLU A 122 20.86 -24.74 -2.71
CA GLU A 122 21.78 -24.37 -3.80
C GLU A 122 21.46 -25.04 -5.14
N TRP A 123 20.86 -26.23 -5.08
CA TRP A 123 20.41 -27.02 -6.22
C TRP A 123 19.39 -26.28 -7.10
N ILE A 124 18.59 -25.35 -6.53
CA ILE A 124 17.51 -24.68 -7.27
C ILE A 124 18.03 -23.91 -8.49
N LEU A 125 19.26 -23.39 -8.40
CA LEU A 125 19.91 -22.63 -9.47
C LEU A 125 20.20 -23.48 -10.72
N GLY A 126 20.26 -24.80 -10.57
CA GLY A 126 20.44 -25.75 -11.65
C GLY A 126 19.14 -26.33 -12.23
N THR A 127 17.98 -25.95 -11.70
CA THR A 127 16.69 -26.49 -12.17
C THR A 127 16.28 -25.89 -13.51
N LYS A 128 15.65 -26.71 -14.36
CA LYS A 128 15.19 -26.27 -15.68
C LYS A 128 14.20 -25.10 -15.54
N GLU A 129 13.31 -25.18 -14.58
CA GLU A 129 12.24 -24.23 -14.32
C GLU A 129 12.82 -22.85 -13.98
N LEU A 130 13.78 -22.78 -13.05
CA LEU A 130 14.41 -21.52 -12.68
C LEU A 130 15.31 -20.97 -13.80
N ILE A 131 16.05 -21.83 -14.50
CA ILE A 131 16.90 -21.42 -15.63
C ILE A 131 16.05 -20.80 -16.76
N VAL A 132 14.89 -21.39 -17.07
CA VAL A 132 13.97 -20.85 -18.07
C VAL A 132 13.38 -19.51 -17.61
N TRP A 133 13.02 -19.40 -16.33
CA TRP A 133 12.51 -18.15 -15.76
C TRP A 133 13.55 -17.01 -15.74
N LEU A 134 14.82 -17.32 -15.43
CA LEU A 134 15.94 -16.37 -15.49
C LEU A 134 16.40 -16.07 -16.94
N GLY A 135 16.10 -16.95 -17.89
CA GLY A 135 16.62 -16.90 -19.26
C GLY A 135 16.02 -15.78 -20.12
N PRO A 136 16.69 -15.39 -21.23
CA PRO A 136 16.15 -14.41 -22.16
C PRO A 136 14.84 -14.91 -22.78
N SER A 137 13.86 -14.02 -22.91
CA SER A 137 12.56 -14.33 -23.51
C SER A 137 12.80 -14.66 -24.99
N GLN A 138 12.87 -15.95 -25.35
CA GLN A 138 13.02 -16.33 -26.74
C GLN A 138 11.77 -15.90 -27.51
N LYS A 139 11.96 -15.28 -28.67
CA LYS A 139 10.91 -15.21 -29.70
C LYS A 139 10.69 -16.63 -30.21
N GLN A 140 9.77 -17.37 -29.60
CA GLN A 140 9.33 -18.67 -30.13
C GLN A 140 7.92 -18.53 -30.68
N ASP A 141 7.78 -18.89 -31.95
CA ASP A 141 6.55 -18.94 -32.75
C ASP A 141 5.61 -20.10 -32.36
N SER A 142 5.54 -20.47 -31.07
CA SER A 142 4.66 -21.55 -30.61
C SER A 142 3.90 -21.17 -29.36
N VAL A 143 2.57 -21.20 -29.50
CA VAL A 143 1.56 -21.20 -28.45
C VAL A 143 1.81 -22.38 -27.51
N SER A 144 2.34 -22.18 -26.30
CA SER A 144 1.85 -22.95 -25.13
C SER A 144 2.33 -22.54 -23.74
N ASP A 145 3.54 -22.00 -23.48
CA ASP A 145 3.98 -21.86 -22.08
C ASP A 145 4.33 -20.42 -21.69
N ALA A 146 3.48 -19.83 -20.83
CA ALA A 146 3.72 -18.52 -20.22
C ALA A 146 4.84 -18.64 -19.16
N HIS A 147 6.10 -18.58 -19.61
CA HIS A 147 7.30 -18.70 -18.77
C HIS A 147 7.57 -17.50 -17.86
N GLN A 148 6.74 -16.46 -17.93
CA GLN A 148 6.93 -15.24 -17.14
C GLN A 148 6.54 -15.37 -15.67
N VAL A 149 5.70 -16.36 -15.36
CA VAL A 149 5.26 -16.66 -14.02
C VAL A 149 5.76 -18.05 -13.67
N LEU A 150 6.52 -18.16 -12.59
CA LEU A 150 6.97 -19.43 -12.01
C LEU A 150 6.32 -19.62 -10.65
N TRP A 151 5.56 -20.70 -10.48
CA TRP A 151 4.93 -21.05 -9.21
C TRP A 151 5.62 -22.25 -8.55
N LEU A 152 6.34 -21.99 -7.45
CA LEU A 152 6.95 -23.04 -6.62
C LEU A 152 6.06 -23.33 -5.43
N HIS A 153 5.46 -24.52 -5.38
CA HIS A 153 4.51 -24.84 -4.33
C HIS A 153 4.95 -26.01 -3.46
N GLY A 154 4.38 -26.10 -2.26
CA GLY A 154 4.66 -27.22 -1.35
C GLY A 154 3.84 -27.13 -0.07
N ASN A 155 3.77 -28.23 0.66
CA ASN A 155 3.07 -28.30 1.93
C ASN A 155 3.75 -27.45 3.03
N PRO A 156 3.12 -27.28 4.21
CA PRO A 156 3.76 -26.57 5.33
C PRO A 156 5.10 -27.21 5.69
N GLY A 157 6.11 -26.37 5.95
CA GLY A 157 7.43 -26.87 6.38
C GLY A 157 8.27 -27.52 5.28
N THR A 158 7.96 -27.39 3.99
CA THR A 158 8.82 -27.87 2.87
C THR A 158 9.97 -26.92 2.52
N GLY A 159 10.17 -25.82 3.27
CA GLY A 159 11.31 -24.91 3.06
C GLY A 159 11.11 -23.76 2.06
N LYS A 160 9.88 -23.51 1.59
CA LYS A 160 9.53 -22.43 0.63
C LYS A 160 10.16 -21.07 0.98
N SER A 161 9.93 -20.56 2.19
CA SER A 161 10.48 -19.26 2.60
C SER A 161 12.00 -19.25 2.71
N MET A 162 12.63 -20.36 3.10
CA MET A 162 14.09 -20.46 3.14
C MET A 162 14.67 -20.44 1.72
N LEU A 163 13.99 -21.10 0.78
CA LEU A 163 14.32 -21.04 -0.64
C LEU A 163 14.15 -19.63 -1.21
N ALA A 164 13.07 -18.94 -0.88
CA ALA A 164 12.83 -17.55 -1.28
C ALA A 164 13.92 -16.61 -0.74
N ILE A 165 14.28 -16.74 0.54
CA ILE A 165 15.39 -16.00 1.16
C ILE A 165 16.70 -16.26 0.41
N TYR A 166 17.02 -17.54 0.14
CA TYR A 166 18.22 -17.93 -0.59
C TYR A 166 18.26 -17.32 -1.99
N LEU A 167 17.16 -17.40 -2.73
CA LEU A 167 17.02 -16.80 -4.06
C LEU A 167 17.21 -15.29 -3.99
N THR A 168 16.59 -14.62 -3.02
CA THR A 168 16.77 -13.17 -2.85
C THR A 168 18.24 -12.81 -2.60
N ASP A 169 18.92 -13.50 -1.68
CA ASP A 169 20.34 -13.21 -1.39
C ASP A 169 21.22 -13.44 -2.63
N VAL A 170 21.09 -14.58 -3.31
CA VAL A 170 21.91 -14.91 -4.49
C VAL A 170 21.60 -14.00 -5.68
N LEU A 171 20.33 -13.67 -5.92
CA LEU A 171 19.94 -12.83 -7.05
C LEU A 171 20.30 -11.36 -6.79
N SER A 172 20.21 -10.87 -5.55
CA SER A 172 20.73 -9.54 -5.19
C SER A 172 22.22 -9.41 -5.45
N ASP A 173 23.01 -10.45 -5.17
CA ASP A 173 24.46 -10.46 -5.46
C ASP A 173 24.75 -10.56 -6.97
N ARG A 174 23.93 -11.31 -7.72
CA ARG A 174 24.12 -11.52 -9.17
C ARG A 174 23.63 -10.37 -10.03
N PHE A 175 22.60 -9.65 -9.59
CA PHE A 175 22.03 -8.54 -10.35
C PHE A 175 22.73 -7.26 -9.91
N SER A 176 23.91 -7.01 -10.48
CA SER A 176 24.56 -5.71 -10.31
C SER A 176 23.80 -4.64 -11.11
N ALA A 177 23.87 -3.37 -10.70
CA ALA A 177 23.22 -2.26 -11.41
C ALA A 177 23.67 -2.12 -12.88
N ALA A 178 24.78 -2.75 -13.28
CA ALA A 178 25.31 -2.74 -14.64
C ALA A 178 24.65 -3.79 -15.57
N ASP A 179 23.98 -4.82 -15.02
CA ASP A 179 23.53 -5.99 -15.79
C ASP A 179 22.11 -5.84 -16.39
N GLY A 180 21.47 -4.67 -16.18
CA GLY A 180 20.12 -4.42 -16.67
C GLY A 180 19.06 -5.34 -16.04
N HIS A 181 19.34 -5.87 -14.85
CA HIS A 181 18.43 -6.71 -14.07
C HIS A 181 18.09 -6.03 -12.75
N THR A 182 16.84 -6.16 -12.30
CA THR A 182 16.39 -5.60 -11.02
C THR A 182 15.55 -6.62 -10.29
N LEU A 183 15.87 -6.87 -9.03
CA LEU A 183 15.09 -7.72 -8.14
C LEU A 183 14.21 -6.84 -7.25
N ALA A 184 12.94 -7.19 -7.16
CA ALA A 184 12.06 -6.73 -6.09
C ALA A 184 11.43 -7.96 -5.44
N TYR A 185 11.21 -7.93 -4.13
CA TYR A 185 10.66 -9.07 -3.43
C TYR A 185 9.68 -8.66 -2.33
N PHE A 186 8.74 -9.54 -2.01
CA PHE A 186 7.77 -9.33 -0.96
C PHE A 186 7.52 -10.65 -0.22
N PHE A 187 7.60 -10.61 1.11
CA PHE A 187 7.32 -11.75 1.97
C PHE A 187 5.95 -11.57 2.60
N CYS A 188 4.99 -12.39 2.20
CA CYS A 188 3.69 -12.38 2.84
C CYS A 188 3.77 -13.07 4.21
N ASP A 189 3.18 -12.44 5.23
CA ASP A 189 3.06 -13.01 6.56
C ASP A 189 1.67 -12.70 7.11
N SER A 190 0.91 -13.75 7.41
CA SER A 190 -0.47 -13.65 7.88
C SER A 190 -0.59 -12.91 9.22
N ALA A 191 0.51 -12.87 9.98
CA ALA A 191 0.57 -12.23 11.28
C ALA A 191 0.59 -10.71 11.17
N PHE A 192 0.94 -10.12 10.02
CA PHE A 192 1.11 -8.67 9.88
C PHE A 192 0.18 -8.07 8.81
N ASP A 193 -0.63 -7.08 9.21
CA ASP A 193 -1.54 -6.35 8.31
C ASP A 193 -0.82 -5.67 7.15
N THR A 194 0.42 -5.22 7.38
CA THR A 194 1.28 -4.62 6.36
C THR A 194 1.78 -5.62 5.32
N GLN A 195 1.65 -6.94 5.54
CA GLN A 195 2.24 -7.98 4.69
C GLN A 195 1.21 -8.98 4.12
N ARG A 196 -0.08 -8.82 4.40
CA ARG A 196 -1.10 -9.79 3.97
C ARG A 196 -2.11 -9.29 2.94
N THR A 197 -2.01 -8.03 2.52
CA THR A 197 -2.95 -7.45 1.55
C THR A 197 -2.38 -7.36 0.15
N ALA A 198 -3.24 -7.40 -0.86
CA ALA A 198 -2.81 -7.31 -2.26
C ALA A 198 -2.19 -5.93 -2.58
N THR A 199 -2.70 -4.86 -1.96
CA THR A 199 -2.11 -3.53 -2.09
C THR A 199 -0.74 -3.46 -1.45
N SER A 200 -0.52 -4.10 -0.29
CA SER A 200 0.80 -4.19 0.33
C SER A 200 1.83 -4.84 -0.58
N VAL A 201 1.50 -5.98 -1.19
CA VAL A 201 2.39 -6.70 -2.12
C VAL A 201 2.82 -5.77 -3.26
N VAL A 202 1.87 -5.13 -3.93
CA VAL A 202 2.15 -4.27 -5.08
C VAL A 202 2.92 -3.02 -4.67
N ARG A 203 2.56 -2.41 -3.53
CA ARG A 203 3.26 -1.23 -3.00
C ARG A 203 4.70 -1.54 -2.63
N GLY A 204 4.95 -2.66 -1.96
CA GLY A 204 6.31 -3.09 -1.59
C GLY A 204 7.18 -3.37 -2.81
N LEU A 205 6.63 -4.03 -3.83
CA LEU A 205 7.35 -4.27 -5.09
C LEU A 205 7.62 -2.96 -5.86
N LEU A 206 6.59 -2.12 -6.04
CA LEU A 206 6.70 -0.85 -6.75
C LEU A 206 7.67 0.12 -6.05
N TRP A 207 7.61 0.20 -4.73
CA TRP A 207 8.52 1.04 -3.95
C TRP A 207 9.98 0.64 -4.19
N GLN A 208 10.31 -0.66 -4.15
CA GLN A 208 11.67 -1.14 -4.48
C GLN A 208 12.08 -0.79 -5.91
N LEU A 209 11.17 -0.95 -6.90
CA LEU A 209 11.47 -0.60 -8.28
C LEU A 209 11.79 0.90 -8.41
N VAL A 210 11.04 1.77 -7.76
CA VAL A 210 11.28 3.22 -7.77
C VAL A 210 12.54 3.61 -7.00
N GLU A 211 12.86 2.91 -5.91
CA GLU A 211 14.11 3.10 -5.17
C GLU A 211 15.33 2.78 -6.03
N HIS A 212 15.29 1.67 -6.79
CA HIS A 212 16.36 1.29 -7.70
C HIS A 212 16.43 2.18 -8.96
N HIS A 213 15.26 2.64 -9.42
CA HIS A 213 15.10 3.45 -10.64
C HIS A 213 14.22 4.67 -10.36
N PRO A 214 14.78 5.77 -9.82
CA PRO A 214 14.01 6.96 -9.44
C PRO A 214 13.17 7.56 -10.58
N GLN A 215 13.57 7.36 -11.85
CA GLN A 215 12.80 7.76 -13.01
C GLN A 215 11.42 7.10 -13.08
N LEU A 216 11.24 5.91 -12.50
CA LEU A 216 9.94 5.22 -12.48
C LEU A 216 8.90 5.95 -11.63
N LEU A 217 9.32 6.92 -10.81
CA LEU A 217 8.42 7.78 -10.05
C LEU A 217 7.49 8.60 -10.98
N SER A 218 7.88 8.83 -12.24
CA SER A 218 7.05 9.49 -13.26
C SER A 218 5.76 8.71 -13.57
N TYR A 219 5.72 7.40 -13.34
CA TYR A 219 4.50 6.59 -13.50
C TYR A 219 3.53 6.76 -12.31
N VAL A 220 4.06 7.08 -11.12
CA VAL A 220 3.29 7.18 -9.88
C VAL A 220 2.73 8.60 -9.67
N LEU A 221 3.59 9.61 -9.87
CA LEU A 221 3.30 11.01 -9.51
C LEU A 221 2.05 11.59 -10.17
N PRO A 222 1.76 11.39 -11.47
CA PRO A 222 0.57 11.96 -12.10
C PRO A 222 -0.70 11.51 -11.39
N LYS A 223 -0.83 10.21 -11.10
CA LYS A 223 -1.98 9.65 -10.39
C LYS A 223 -2.00 10.03 -8.92
N TYR A 224 -0.84 10.19 -8.29
CA TYR A 224 -0.75 10.62 -6.91
C TYR A 224 -1.11 12.10 -6.74
N LYS A 225 -0.76 12.98 -7.70
CA LYS A 225 -1.19 14.39 -7.69
C LYS A 225 -2.72 14.53 -7.71
N GLU A 226 -3.39 13.67 -8.49
CA GLU A 226 -4.86 13.64 -8.58
C GLU A 226 -5.54 13.05 -7.33
N ARG A 227 -5.04 11.91 -6.85
CA ARG A 227 -5.74 11.06 -5.87
C ARG A 227 -5.15 11.09 -4.47
N LYS A 228 -3.93 11.62 -4.31
CA LYS A 228 -3.11 11.57 -3.09
C LYS A 228 -3.07 10.15 -2.53
N THR A 229 -3.13 9.99 -1.21
CA THR A 229 -3.10 8.69 -0.50
C THR A 229 -4.13 7.68 -1.01
N LYS A 230 -5.27 8.12 -1.55
CA LYS A 230 -6.32 7.22 -2.09
C LYS A 230 -5.84 6.38 -3.25
N LEU A 231 -4.81 6.83 -3.98
CA LEU A 231 -4.21 6.04 -5.05
C LEU A 231 -3.80 4.67 -4.50
N PHE A 232 -3.17 4.67 -3.33
CA PHE A 232 -2.56 3.50 -2.74
C PHE A 232 -3.53 2.62 -1.94
N GLU A 233 -4.82 3.00 -1.88
CA GLU A 233 -5.92 2.17 -1.39
C GLU A 233 -6.56 1.36 -2.53
N SER A 234 -6.31 1.75 -3.79
CA SER A 234 -6.94 1.16 -4.98
C SER A 234 -6.01 0.14 -5.65
N PHE A 235 -6.21 -1.15 -5.37
CA PHE A 235 -5.42 -2.24 -5.94
C PHE A 235 -5.24 -2.13 -7.46
N ASP A 236 -6.32 -1.94 -8.24
CA ASP A 236 -6.20 -1.98 -9.71
C ASP A 236 -5.39 -0.78 -10.26
N ALA A 237 -5.48 0.38 -9.59
CA ALA A 237 -4.70 1.55 -9.96
C ALA A 237 -3.22 1.33 -9.65
N LEU A 238 -2.92 0.77 -8.48
CA LEU A 238 -1.58 0.34 -8.09
C LEU A 238 -1.01 -0.70 -9.05
N TRP A 239 -1.79 -1.73 -9.38
CA TRP A 239 -1.38 -2.79 -10.31
C TRP A 239 -1.05 -2.23 -11.70
N THR A 240 -1.90 -1.34 -12.20
CA THR A 240 -1.69 -0.66 -13.49
C THR A 240 -0.38 0.13 -13.50
N ILE A 241 -0.12 0.91 -12.44
CA ILE A 241 1.12 1.68 -12.30
C ILE A 241 2.33 0.74 -12.16
N PHE A 242 2.20 -0.31 -11.35
CA PHE A 242 3.25 -1.30 -11.15
C PHE A 242 3.65 -1.98 -12.45
N ILE A 243 2.69 -2.49 -13.23
CA ILE A 243 2.98 -3.12 -14.52
C ILE A 243 3.57 -2.12 -15.50
N ALA A 244 3.05 -0.89 -15.58
CA ALA A 244 3.61 0.15 -16.46
C ALA A 244 5.07 0.49 -16.10
N ALA A 245 5.36 0.68 -14.81
CA ALA A 245 6.70 0.97 -14.32
C ALA A 245 7.65 -0.24 -14.50
N ALA A 246 7.19 -1.45 -14.20
CA ALA A 246 7.99 -2.66 -14.35
C ALA A 246 8.29 -2.97 -15.84
N ALA A 247 7.35 -2.64 -16.74
CA ALA A 247 7.49 -2.84 -18.17
C ALA A 247 8.37 -1.78 -18.88
N ASP A 248 8.79 -0.72 -18.20
CA ASP A 248 9.69 0.30 -18.74
C ASP A 248 10.98 -0.37 -19.25
N ARG A 249 11.33 -0.17 -20.53
CA ARG A 249 12.48 -0.86 -21.15
C ARG A 249 13.81 -0.22 -20.78
N ASP A 250 13.81 1.04 -20.39
CA ASP A 250 15.01 1.80 -20.05
C ASP A 250 15.57 1.37 -18.68
N THR A 251 14.77 0.66 -17.89
CA THR A 251 15.15 0.09 -16.58
C THR A 251 15.41 -1.42 -16.64
N GLY A 252 15.62 -1.97 -17.83
CA GLY A 252 16.00 -3.37 -18.02
C GLY A 252 14.89 -4.37 -17.69
N ARG A 253 15.26 -5.56 -17.19
CA ARG A 253 14.35 -6.66 -16.86
C ARG A 253 14.18 -6.80 -15.34
N LYS A 254 12.93 -7.01 -14.91
CA LYS A 254 12.50 -7.01 -13.51
C LYS A 254 12.13 -8.42 -13.10
N TYR A 255 12.63 -8.83 -11.96
CA TYR A 255 12.31 -10.09 -11.31
C TYR A 255 11.61 -9.77 -10.00
N CYS A 256 10.35 -10.19 -9.88
CA CYS A 256 9.51 -9.95 -8.71
C CYS A 256 9.26 -11.27 -7.99
N LEU A 257 9.76 -11.40 -6.76
CA LEU A 257 9.53 -12.58 -5.93
C LEU A 257 8.42 -12.30 -4.91
N ILE A 258 7.40 -13.15 -4.85
CA ILE A 258 6.32 -13.08 -3.86
C ILE A 258 6.34 -14.39 -3.08
N ASP A 259 6.86 -14.37 -1.84
CA ASP A 259 6.88 -15.54 -0.96
C ASP A 259 5.56 -15.67 -0.19
N ALA A 260 5.11 -16.91 -0.02
CA ALA A 260 3.98 -17.30 0.82
C ALA A 260 2.66 -16.58 0.49
N LEU A 261 2.28 -16.53 -0.79
CA LEU A 261 1.02 -15.93 -1.24
C LEU A 261 -0.22 -16.51 -0.53
N ASP A 262 -0.12 -17.76 -0.04
CA ASP A 262 -1.18 -18.38 0.78
C ASP A 262 -1.42 -17.70 2.13
N GLU A 263 -0.53 -16.82 2.57
CA GLU A 263 -0.65 -16.06 3.82
C GLU A 263 -1.32 -14.68 3.66
N CYS A 264 -1.68 -14.29 2.43
CA CYS A 264 -2.57 -13.15 2.20
C CYS A 264 -4.00 -13.42 2.69
N ASP A 265 -4.74 -12.36 3.02
CA ASP A 265 -6.18 -12.51 3.28
C ASP A 265 -6.94 -12.98 2.03
N ASP A 266 -8.06 -13.70 2.23
CA ASP A 266 -8.81 -14.36 1.16
C ASP A 266 -9.19 -13.44 -0.02
N ASP A 267 -9.61 -12.21 0.27
CA ASP A 267 -10.05 -11.26 -0.76
C ASP A 267 -8.86 -10.69 -1.54
N SER A 268 -7.78 -10.35 -0.83
CA SER A 268 -6.51 -9.95 -1.41
C SER A 268 -5.90 -11.04 -2.29
N GLN A 269 -5.87 -12.27 -1.79
CA GLN A 269 -5.33 -13.41 -2.53
C GLN A 269 -6.10 -13.63 -3.84
N LYS A 270 -7.44 -13.67 -3.79
CA LYS A 270 -8.28 -13.80 -4.99
C LYS A 270 -8.04 -12.66 -5.98
N THR A 271 -7.93 -11.43 -5.48
CA THR A 271 -7.71 -10.23 -6.30
C THR A 271 -6.37 -10.29 -7.03
N LEU A 272 -5.29 -10.62 -6.30
CA LEU A 272 -3.95 -10.71 -6.86
C LEU A 272 -3.80 -11.88 -7.85
N LEU A 273 -4.34 -13.06 -7.53
CA LEU A 273 -4.35 -14.22 -8.42
C LEU A 273 -5.09 -13.98 -9.73
N ARG A 274 -6.27 -13.34 -9.63
CA ARG A 274 -7.05 -12.96 -10.83
C ARG A 274 -6.23 -12.03 -11.71
N GLN A 275 -5.56 -11.03 -11.15
CA GLN A 275 -4.76 -10.11 -11.95
C GLN A 275 -3.51 -10.77 -12.53
N LEU A 276 -2.80 -11.60 -11.77
CA LEU A 276 -1.66 -12.36 -12.32
C LEU A 276 -2.09 -13.17 -13.55
N ARG A 277 -3.26 -13.84 -13.47
CA ARG A 277 -3.81 -14.58 -14.61
C ARG A 277 -4.16 -13.65 -15.78
N GLU A 278 -4.86 -12.56 -15.55
CA GLU A 278 -5.31 -11.65 -16.60
C GLU A 278 -4.14 -10.93 -17.31
N THR A 279 -3.14 -10.49 -16.55
CA THR A 279 -1.96 -9.79 -17.08
C THR A 279 -1.04 -10.72 -17.88
N PHE A 280 -0.75 -11.92 -17.37
CA PHE A 280 0.30 -12.80 -17.92
C PHE A 280 -0.22 -13.91 -18.85
N HIS A 281 -1.54 -14.02 -19.02
CA HIS A 281 -2.17 -14.95 -19.98
C HIS A 281 -2.80 -14.23 -21.19
N GLY A 282 -2.80 -12.89 -21.20
CA GLY A 282 -3.33 -12.09 -22.31
C GLY A 282 -2.40 -12.03 -23.53
N PRO A 283 -2.80 -11.33 -24.60
CA PRO A 283 -1.95 -11.10 -25.77
C PRO A 283 -0.85 -10.05 -25.53
N ASP A 284 -1.06 -9.12 -24.58
CA ASP A 284 -0.22 -7.95 -24.32
C ASP A 284 0.69 -8.14 -23.09
N VAL A 285 1.35 -9.29 -23.01
CA VAL A 285 2.20 -9.68 -21.88
C VAL A 285 3.46 -8.80 -21.80
N PRO A 286 3.81 -8.20 -20.64
CA PRO A 286 4.99 -7.34 -20.50
C PRO A 286 6.29 -8.17 -20.61
N PRO A 287 7.11 -8.01 -21.68
CA PRO A 287 8.17 -8.96 -22.02
C PRO A 287 9.38 -8.97 -21.07
N ASN A 288 9.54 -7.94 -20.25
CA ASN A 288 10.66 -7.71 -19.35
C ASN A 288 10.29 -7.81 -17.86
N VAL A 289 9.14 -8.39 -17.54
CA VAL A 289 8.68 -8.64 -16.17
C VAL A 289 8.59 -10.14 -15.92
N GLN A 290 9.20 -10.59 -14.83
CA GLN A 290 9.27 -11.99 -14.42
C GLN A 290 8.75 -12.08 -12.98
N ILE A 291 7.79 -12.96 -12.71
CA ILE A 291 7.20 -13.15 -11.38
C ILE A 291 7.47 -14.57 -10.89
N LEU A 292 8.03 -14.70 -9.69
CA LEU A 292 8.12 -15.96 -8.97
C LEU A 292 7.18 -15.89 -7.77
N VAL A 293 6.30 -16.87 -7.66
CA VAL A 293 5.37 -17.01 -6.52
C VAL A 293 5.69 -18.29 -5.77
N THR A 294 5.79 -18.21 -4.45
CA THR A 294 5.74 -19.40 -3.60
C THR A 294 4.40 -19.46 -2.87
N SER A 295 3.83 -20.65 -2.73
CA SER A 295 2.65 -20.85 -1.90
C SER A 295 2.39 -22.31 -1.54
N ARG A 296 1.35 -22.56 -0.74
CA ARG A 296 0.73 -23.89 -0.65
C ARG A 296 -0.15 -24.19 -1.88
N PRO A 297 -0.35 -25.47 -2.23
CA PRO A 297 -1.13 -25.87 -3.40
C PRO A 297 -2.64 -25.90 -3.14
N TYR A 298 -3.19 -24.90 -2.45
CA TYR A 298 -4.63 -24.83 -2.18
C TYR A 298 -5.43 -24.76 -3.50
N PRO A 299 -6.62 -25.38 -3.58
CA PRO A 299 -7.40 -25.43 -4.83
C PRO A 299 -7.65 -24.06 -5.45
N GLU A 300 -7.97 -23.05 -4.64
CA GLU A 300 -8.21 -21.68 -5.05
C GLU A 300 -6.99 -21.01 -5.68
N ILE A 301 -5.78 -21.30 -5.20
CA ILE A 301 -4.52 -20.83 -5.79
C ILE A 301 -4.20 -21.62 -7.06
N ARG A 302 -4.29 -22.96 -6.97
CA ARG A 302 -4.01 -23.89 -8.07
C ARG A 302 -4.83 -23.56 -9.31
N ASN A 303 -6.13 -23.31 -9.17
CA ASN A 303 -7.05 -22.95 -10.26
C ASN A 303 -6.58 -21.73 -11.08
N HIS A 304 -5.73 -20.86 -10.51
CA HIS A 304 -5.19 -19.68 -11.18
C HIS A 304 -3.77 -19.90 -11.69
N LEU A 305 -2.91 -20.56 -10.90
CA LEU A 305 -1.48 -20.65 -11.19
C LEU A 305 -1.03 -21.91 -11.94
N GLU A 306 -1.83 -22.99 -11.95
CA GLU A 306 -1.46 -24.26 -12.62
C GLU A 306 -1.27 -24.14 -14.14
N ARG A 307 -1.78 -23.07 -14.74
CA ARG A 307 -1.62 -22.77 -16.17
C ARG A 307 -0.25 -22.20 -16.51
N PHE A 308 0.47 -21.69 -15.52
CA PHE A 308 1.84 -21.20 -15.66
C PHE A 308 2.83 -22.33 -15.40
N THR A 309 4.12 -22.05 -15.60
CA THR A 309 5.18 -22.98 -15.19
C THR A 309 5.09 -23.17 -13.67
N HIS A 310 4.95 -24.39 -13.21
CA HIS A 310 4.80 -24.69 -11.79
C HIS A 310 5.47 -26.01 -11.42
N GLN A 311 5.95 -26.10 -10.18
CA GLN A 311 6.57 -27.33 -9.68
C GLN A 311 6.31 -27.50 -8.18
N ASP A 312 6.07 -28.75 -7.77
CA ASP A 312 6.04 -29.13 -6.36
C ASP A 312 7.46 -29.25 -5.82
N LEU A 313 7.79 -28.54 -4.74
CA LEU A 313 9.08 -28.67 -4.08
C LEU A 313 9.35 -30.10 -3.60
N ALA A 314 8.31 -30.82 -3.16
CA ALA A 314 8.45 -32.20 -2.72
C ALA A 314 8.86 -33.17 -3.85
N SER A 315 8.73 -32.75 -5.12
CA SER A 315 9.16 -33.56 -6.27
C SER A 315 10.67 -33.55 -6.48
N PHE A 316 11.40 -32.59 -5.90
CA PHE A 316 12.86 -32.50 -6.02
C PHE A 316 13.52 -33.41 -4.99
N PRO A 317 14.33 -34.41 -5.41
CA PRO A 317 15.07 -35.27 -4.48
C PRO A 317 16.03 -34.48 -3.57
N ASP A 318 16.47 -33.31 -4.03
CA ASP A 318 17.33 -32.39 -3.30
C ASP A 318 16.70 -31.87 -2.01
N VAL A 319 15.37 -31.71 -1.97
CA VAL A 319 14.67 -31.27 -0.74
C VAL A 319 14.87 -32.28 0.39
N GLN A 320 14.78 -33.57 0.09
CA GLN A 320 15.03 -34.62 1.09
C GLN A 320 16.48 -34.58 1.58
N ARG A 321 17.45 -34.32 0.69
CA ARG A 321 18.86 -34.15 1.06
C ARG A 321 19.08 -32.93 1.96
N ASP A 322 18.41 -31.82 1.67
CA ASP A 322 18.47 -30.61 2.49
C ASP A 322 17.89 -30.85 3.90
N ILE A 323 16.79 -31.60 4.01
CA ILE A 323 16.21 -32.00 5.31
C ILE A 323 17.20 -32.84 6.10
N GLU A 324 17.81 -33.84 5.48
CA GLU A 324 18.81 -34.69 6.13
C GLU A 324 20.03 -33.91 6.59
N GLN A 325 20.50 -32.95 5.78
CA GLN A 325 21.59 -32.05 6.16
C GLN A 325 21.21 -31.17 7.35
N CYS A 326 19.99 -30.63 7.36
CA CYS A 326 19.47 -29.83 8.46
C CYS A 326 19.35 -30.64 9.76
N ILE A 327 18.83 -31.88 9.68
CA ILE A 327 18.77 -32.80 10.83
C ILE A 327 20.18 -33.04 11.38
N LYS A 328 21.15 -33.40 10.53
CA LYS A 328 22.53 -33.65 10.96
C LYS A 328 23.14 -32.45 11.69
N GLU A 329 23.03 -31.26 11.12
CA GLU A 329 23.56 -30.03 11.72
C GLU A 329 22.92 -29.75 13.09
N ARG A 330 21.60 -29.91 13.18
CA ARG A 330 20.88 -29.70 14.44
C ARG A 330 21.19 -30.74 15.50
N VAL A 331 21.31 -32.01 15.15
CA VAL A 331 21.67 -33.06 16.11
C VAL A 331 23.11 -32.88 16.59
N ALA A 332 24.03 -32.44 15.73
CA ALA A 332 25.41 -32.14 16.13
C ALA A 332 25.47 -31.06 17.23
N GLN A 333 24.54 -30.09 17.22
CA GLN A 333 24.44 -29.06 18.25
C GLN A 333 23.96 -29.59 19.62
N LEU A 334 23.28 -30.75 19.66
CA LEU A 334 22.83 -31.41 20.88
C LEU A 334 23.97 -32.12 21.65
N LYS A 335 25.14 -32.28 21.02
CA LYS A 335 26.36 -32.85 21.63
C LYS A 335 26.18 -34.24 22.24
N TYR A 336 25.43 -35.11 21.56
CA TYR A 336 25.25 -36.50 21.99
C TYR A 336 26.49 -37.37 21.71
N ALA A 337 26.57 -38.53 22.38
CA ALA A 337 27.53 -39.55 22.00
C ALA A 337 27.19 -40.11 20.62
N LYS A 338 28.21 -40.53 19.84
CA LYS A 338 28.06 -40.97 18.44
C LYS A 338 26.93 -41.98 18.20
N GLU A 339 26.75 -42.93 19.11
CA GLU A 339 25.70 -43.95 19.00
C GLU A 339 24.30 -43.31 19.13
N THR A 340 24.09 -42.49 20.15
CA THR A 340 22.84 -41.77 20.37
C THR A 340 22.56 -40.77 19.25
N GLU A 341 23.58 -40.05 18.78
CA GLU A 341 23.49 -39.15 17.63
C GLU A 341 22.99 -39.87 16.36
N MET A 342 23.51 -41.07 16.09
CA MET A 342 23.10 -41.88 14.94
C MET A 342 21.63 -42.31 15.06
N GLN A 343 21.23 -42.84 16.22
CA GLN A 343 19.85 -43.29 16.47
C GLN A 343 18.85 -42.13 16.44
N VAL A 344 19.20 -40.98 17.02
CA VAL A 344 18.39 -39.75 16.96
C VAL A 344 18.23 -39.28 15.52
N THR A 345 19.32 -39.22 14.76
CA THR A 345 19.30 -38.79 13.35
C THR A 345 18.40 -39.68 12.49
N GLU A 346 18.50 -41.01 12.67
CA GLU A 346 17.68 -41.97 11.92
C GLU A 346 16.19 -41.87 12.28
N SER A 347 15.87 -41.73 13.57
CA SER A 347 14.50 -41.58 14.05
C SER A 347 13.87 -40.27 13.56
N LEU A 348 14.60 -39.15 13.61
CA LEU A 348 14.15 -37.87 13.07
C LEU A 348 13.87 -37.97 11.56
N ARG A 349 14.76 -38.63 10.80
CA ARG A 349 14.59 -38.83 9.36
C ARG A 349 13.33 -39.63 9.02
N ASP A 350 13.08 -40.74 9.72
CA ASP A 350 11.90 -41.60 9.49
C ASP A 350 10.59 -40.89 9.83
N LYS A 351 10.56 -40.09 10.90
CA LYS A 351 9.32 -39.49 11.42
C LYS A 351 8.98 -38.11 10.85
N ALA A 352 9.96 -37.39 10.28
CA ALA A 352 9.75 -36.04 9.72
C ALA A 352 8.90 -36.01 8.45
N GLU A 353 8.77 -37.14 7.72
CA GLU A 353 7.96 -37.27 6.49
C GLU A 353 8.17 -36.11 5.50
N GLY A 354 9.43 -35.71 5.27
CA GLY A 354 9.76 -34.63 4.34
C GLY A 354 9.44 -33.21 4.85
N THR A 355 9.31 -33.00 6.16
CA THR A 355 8.92 -31.71 6.75
C THR A 355 10.04 -31.14 7.65
N PHE A 356 10.68 -30.04 7.22
CA PHE A 356 11.68 -29.32 8.02
C PHE A 356 11.10 -28.85 9.36
N LEU A 357 9.83 -28.42 9.36
CA LEU A 357 9.17 -27.92 10.57
C LEU A 357 8.99 -29.01 11.63
N TRP A 358 8.69 -30.25 11.23
CA TRP A 358 8.59 -31.38 12.15
C TRP A 358 9.94 -31.67 12.81
N ALA A 359 11.01 -31.76 12.00
CA ALA A 359 12.37 -31.94 12.51
C ALA A 359 12.78 -30.76 13.42
N GLY A 360 12.36 -29.56 13.04
CA GLY A 360 12.40 -28.31 13.80
C GLY A 360 11.92 -28.48 15.25
N ILE A 361 10.65 -28.87 15.36
CA ILE A 361 9.95 -29.04 16.64
C ILE A 361 10.56 -30.18 17.46
N ALA A 362 10.84 -31.32 16.82
CA ALA A 362 11.40 -32.48 17.50
C ALA A 362 12.78 -32.19 18.11
N CYS A 363 13.67 -31.51 17.38
CA CYS A 363 14.97 -31.09 17.92
C CYS A 363 14.83 -30.07 19.06
N ASN A 364 13.88 -29.13 19.00
CA ASN A 364 13.64 -28.18 20.11
C ASN A 364 13.20 -28.91 21.39
N GLU A 365 12.34 -29.92 21.30
CA GLU A 365 11.96 -30.75 22.45
C GLU A 365 13.18 -31.55 22.99
N LEU A 366 14.06 -32.00 22.10
CA LEU A 366 15.29 -32.71 22.49
C LEU A 366 16.31 -31.80 23.20
N GLU A 367 16.37 -30.51 22.87
CA GLU A 367 17.23 -29.54 23.58
C GLU A 367 16.87 -29.44 25.07
N ALA A 368 15.59 -29.58 25.41
CA ALA A 368 15.10 -29.59 26.78
C ALA A 368 15.13 -31.00 27.43
N THR A 369 15.46 -32.05 26.67
CA THR A 369 15.42 -33.44 27.13
C THR A 369 16.83 -33.92 27.54
N PRO A 370 17.00 -34.53 28.74
CA PRO A 370 18.25 -35.16 29.11
C PRO A 370 18.69 -36.20 28.06
N SER A 371 19.97 -36.22 27.68
CA SER A 371 20.49 -37.08 26.61
C SER A 371 20.10 -38.57 26.75
N LYS A 372 20.03 -39.08 27.99
CA LYS A 372 19.62 -40.46 28.29
C LYS A 372 18.17 -40.79 27.91
N ASP A 373 17.31 -39.77 27.82
CA ASP A 373 15.88 -39.87 27.55
C ASP A 373 15.54 -39.45 26.10
N ALA A 374 16.54 -39.10 25.29
CA ALA A 374 16.33 -38.60 23.92
C ALA A 374 15.60 -39.61 23.02
N ILE A 375 16.01 -40.88 23.07
CA ILE A 375 15.41 -41.94 22.25
C ILE A 375 13.97 -42.22 22.70
N SER A 376 13.73 -42.35 24.01
CA SER A 376 12.38 -42.57 24.54
C SER A 376 11.45 -41.39 24.25
N CYS A 377 11.97 -40.15 24.29
CA CYS A 377 11.24 -38.96 23.88
C CYS A 377 10.79 -39.05 22.41
N LEU A 378 11.71 -39.42 21.51
CA LEU A 378 11.42 -39.60 20.10
C LEU A 378 10.48 -40.77 19.84
N GLU A 379 10.58 -41.89 20.55
CA GLU A 379 9.69 -43.06 20.39
C GLU A 379 8.22 -42.68 20.54
N VAL A 380 7.90 -41.84 21.54
CA VAL A 380 6.53 -41.37 21.80
C VAL A 380 6.12 -40.26 20.82
N MET A 381 7.03 -39.65 20.05
CA MET A 381 6.64 -38.66 19.02
C MET A 381 5.98 -39.34 17.81
N PRO A 382 4.84 -38.83 17.34
CA PRO A 382 4.16 -39.38 16.19
C PRO A 382 4.86 -38.96 14.88
N ARG A 383 4.59 -39.71 13.82
CA ARG A 383 4.99 -39.37 12.46
C ARG A 383 4.11 -38.25 11.92
N GLY A 384 4.70 -37.36 11.13
CA GLY A 384 3.97 -36.29 10.45
C GLY A 384 3.54 -35.12 11.33
N LEU A 385 3.32 -33.97 10.69
CA LEU A 385 3.13 -32.68 11.37
C LEU A 385 1.77 -32.58 12.11
N ASP A 386 0.68 -33.03 11.51
CA ASP A 386 -0.67 -32.96 12.10
C ASP A 386 -0.75 -33.74 13.42
N SER A 387 -0.24 -34.98 13.44
CA SER A 387 -0.23 -35.81 14.65
C SER A 387 0.71 -35.24 15.71
N LEU A 388 1.81 -34.58 15.31
CA LEU A 388 2.70 -33.90 16.26
C LEU A 388 1.97 -32.73 16.95
N TYR A 389 1.24 -31.92 16.20
CA TYR A 389 0.40 -30.87 16.78
C TYR A 389 -0.69 -31.42 17.69
N GLU A 390 -1.30 -32.55 17.33
CA GLU A 390 -2.27 -33.23 18.19
C GLU A 390 -1.67 -33.62 19.54
N LYS A 391 -0.48 -34.21 19.53
CA LYS A 391 0.24 -34.55 20.75
C LYS A 391 0.58 -33.31 21.58
N LEU A 392 1.14 -32.27 20.96
CA LEU A 392 1.51 -31.02 21.65
C LEU A 392 0.29 -30.32 22.24
N SER A 393 -0.81 -30.25 21.49
CA SER A 393 -2.06 -29.65 21.91
C SER A 393 -2.67 -30.40 23.10
N LYS A 394 -2.78 -31.74 23.04
CA LYS A 394 -3.23 -32.54 24.20
C LYS A 394 -2.35 -32.30 25.41
N ALA A 395 -1.03 -32.36 25.22
CA ALA A 395 -0.07 -32.22 26.30
C ALA A 395 0.00 -30.79 26.90
N SER A 396 -0.43 -29.76 26.16
CA SER A 396 -0.63 -28.40 26.69
C SER A 396 -1.91 -28.27 27.53
N LEU A 397 -2.92 -29.11 27.25
CA LEU A 397 -4.23 -29.07 27.91
C LEU A 397 -4.37 -30.09 29.06
N ASP A 398 -3.31 -30.83 29.38
CA ASP A 398 -3.31 -31.87 30.43
C ASP A 398 -3.50 -31.29 31.84
N LYS A 399 -3.08 -30.04 32.08
CA LYS A 399 -3.28 -29.36 33.36
C LYS A 399 -4.66 -28.73 33.42
N GLU A 400 -5.61 -29.40 34.09
CA GLU A 400 -7.01 -28.94 34.15
C GLU A 400 -7.17 -27.51 34.70
N THR A 401 -6.27 -27.05 35.57
CA THR A 401 -6.30 -25.69 36.15
C THR A 401 -5.89 -24.57 35.18
N GLU A 402 -5.09 -24.86 34.16
CA GLU A 402 -4.56 -23.87 33.20
C GLU A 402 -5.24 -23.96 31.82
N LYS A 403 -6.02 -25.01 31.60
CA LYS A 403 -6.61 -25.42 30.32
C LYS A 403 -7.39 -24.31 29.62
N ASP A 404 -8.28 -23.62 30.34
CA ASP A 404 -9.10 -22.56 29.73
C ASP A 404 -8.28 -21.31 29.39
N THR A 405 -7.28 -20.97 30.20
CA THR A 405 -6.35 -19.88 29.91
C THR A 405 -5.50 -20.20 28.67
N ILE A 406 -4.99 -21.43 28.56
CA ILE A 406 -4.20 -21.87 27.39
C ILE A 406 -5.06 -21.85 26.13
N ARG A 407 -6.33 -22.29 26.22
CA ARG A 407 -7.29 -22.17 25.11
C ARG A 407 -7.51 -20.73 24.67
N LEU A 408 -7.68 -19.80 25.61
CA LEU A 408 -7.81 -18.36 25.30
C LEU A 408 -6.55 -17.81 24.64
N ILE A 409 -5.36 -18.17 25.13
CA ILE A 409 -4.09 -17.75 24.53
C ILE A 409 -3.99 -18.25 23.08
N LEU A 410 -4.19 -19.54 22.84
CA LEU A 410 -4.17 -20.12 21.50
C LEU A 410 -5.23 -19.48 20.60
N GLY A 411 -6.43 -19.25 21.13
CA GLY A 411 -7.53 -18.51 20.51
C GLY A 411 -7.10 -17.13 20.04
N PHE A 412 -6.69 -16.28 20.98
CA PHE A 412 -6.34 -14.89 20.71
C PHE A 412 -5.16 -14.78 19.77
N VAL A 413 -4.08 -15.52 19.99
CA VAL A 413 -2.90 -15.49 19.12
C VAL A 413 -3.26 -15.93 17.69
N ALA A 414 -4.13 -16.93 17.51
CA ALA A 414 -4.53 -17.41 16.19
C ALA A 414 -5.47 -16.45 15.42
N VAL A 415 -6.29 -15.66 16.13
CA VAL A 415 -7.26 -14.76 15.49
C VAL A 415 -6.86 -13.28 15.52
N SER A 416 -5.75 -12.95 16.19
CA SER A 416 -5.22 -11.59 16.26
C SER A 416 -4.91 -11.03 14.88
N ARG A 417 -5.20 -9.75 14.68
CA ARG A 417 -4.96 -9.01 13.43
C ARG A 417 -3.51 -8.59 13.26
N ARG A 418 -2.81 -8.42 14.39
CA ARG A 418 -1.36 -8.22 14.49
C ARG A 418 -0.83 -8.97 15.71
N PRO A 419 0.47 -9.25 15.81
CA PRO A 419 1.01 -9.92 16.99
C PRO A 419 0.82 -9.03 18.22
N LEU A 420 0.36 -9.65 19.30
CA LEU A 420 0.20 -9.00 20.60
C LEU A 420 1.53 -9.03 21.34
N ASN A 421 1.87 -7.99 22.08
CA ASN A 421 2.94 -8.11 23.08
C ASN A 421 2.45 -8.87 24.32
N LEU A 422 3.38 -9.19 25.23
CA LEU A 422 3.06 -9.95 26.44
C LEU A 422 2.02 -9.25 27.33
N LEU A 423 2.06 -7.93 27.43
CA LEU A 423 1.16 -7.16 28.29
C LEU A 423 -0.24 -7.01 27.66
N GLU A 424 -0.33 -6.83 26.35
CA GLU A 424 -1.58 -6.84 25.58
C GLU A 424 -2.29 -8.18 25.71
N LEU A 425 -1.54 -9.29 25.62
CA LEU A 425 -2.09 -10.63 25.79
C LEU A 425 -2.47 -10.90 27.25
N ALA A 426 -1.67 -10.46 28.21
CA ALA A 426 -2.02 -10.55 29.63
C ALA A 426 -3.30 -9.76 29.96
N ASP A 427 -3.49 -8.58 29.37
CA ASP A 427 -4.74 -7.82 29.46
C ASP A 427 -5.91 -8.58 28.85
N ALA A 428 -5.75 -9.09 27.62
CA ALA A 428 -6.79 -9.86 26.93
C ALA A 428 -7.21 -11.10 27.73
N CYS A 429 -6.26 -11.81 28.33
CA CYS A 429 -6.53 -13.00 29.15
C CYS A 429 -6.91 -12.66 30.61
N ARG A 430 -6.91 -11.39 31.01
CA ARG A 430 -7.08 -10.92 32.41
C ARG A 430 -6.12 -11.55 33.41
N LEU A 431 -4.87 -11.72 33.02
CA LEU A 431 -3.83 -12.29 33.86
C LEU A 431 -3.01 -11.18 34.55
N GLY A 432 -2.83 -11.32 35.87
CA GLY A 432 -1.99 -10.43 36.68
C GLY A 432 -2.52 -9.00 36.79
N GLN A 433 -3.85 -8.80 36.78
CA GLN A 433 -4.46 -7.46 36.88
C GLN A 433 -4.21 -6.77 38.22
N ASP A 434 -4.03 -7.55 39.29
CA ASP A 434 -3.74 -7.04 40.64
C ASP A 434 -2.23 -6.82 40.87
N GLU A 435 -1.38 -7.23 39.92
CA GLU A 435 0.07 -7.10 40.02
C GLU A 435 0.51 -5.74 39.46
N ALA A 436 0.96 -4.86 40.36
CA ALA A 436 1.45 -3.53 39.99
C ALA A 436 2.83 -3.58 39.33
N ASP A 437 3.62 -4.63 39.58
CA ASP A 437 4.90 -4.83 38.94
C ASP A 437 4.76 -5.38 37.51
N ILE A 438 5.12 -4.56 36.53
CA ILE A 438 5.08 -4.89 35.10
C ILE A 438 5.98 -6.10 34.79
N GLU A 439 7.12 -6.22 35.47
CA GLU A 439 8.07 -7.30 35.22
C GLU A 439 7.52 -8.63 35.73
N ALA A 440 7.02 -8.68 36.98
CA ALA A 440 6.33 -9.85 37.51
C ALA A 440 5.15 -10.28 36.62
N ARG A 441 4.35 -9.33 36.13
CA ARG A 441 3.23 -9.60 35.21
C ARG A 441 3.69 -10.20 33.89
N THR A 442 4.76 -9.68 33.32
CA THR A 442 5.38 -10.20 32.09
C THR A 442 5.93 -11.62 32.29
N GLN A 443 6.58 -11.87 33.43
CA GLN A 443 7.08 -13.20 33.79
C GLN A 443 5.96 -14.22 33.99
N PHE A 444 4.84 -13.83 34.60
CA PHE A 444 3.66 -14.70 34.68
C PHE A 444 3.13 -15.06 33.31
N MET A 445 3.03 -14.08 32.40
CA MET A 445 2.59 -14.35 31.03
C MET A 445 3.53 -15.32 30.32
N ARG A 446 4.86 -15.16 30.46
CA ARG A 446 5.85 -16.09 29.87
C ARG A 446 5.64 -17.54 30.33
N LYS A 447 5.33 -17.78 31.61
CA LYS A 447 5.03 -19.13 32.12
C LYS A 447 3.80 -19.76 31.45
N TYR A 448 2.76 -18.98 31.18
CA TYR A 448 1.60 -19.49 30.44
C TYR A 448 1.92 -19.76 28.97
N ILE A 449 2.78 -18.95 28.35
CA ILE A 449 3.28 -19.22 26.99
C ILE A 449 4.11 -20.51 26.97
N GLU A 450 4.97 -20.75 27.96
CA GLU A 450 5.70 -22.02 28.10
C GLU A 450 4.75 -23.21 28.23
N SER A 451 3.63 -23.07 28.95
CA SER A 451 2.58 -24.09 29.02
C SER A 451 1.89 -24.35 27.66
N CYS A 452 1.90 -23.39 26.73
CA CYS A 452 1.43 -23.59 25.35
C CYS A 452 2.40 -24.42 24.49
N ARG A 453 3.57 -24.79 25.04
CA ARG A 453 4.66 -25.52 24.37
C ARG A 453 5.05 -24.83 23.05
N LEU A 454 5.54 -25.60 22.08
CA LEU A 454 5.98 -25.11 20.77
C LEU A 454 4.83 -24.70 19.82
N LEU A 455 3.60 -24.51 20.31
CA LEU A 455 2.50 -23.97 19.48
C LEU A 455 2.60 -22.44 19.36
N VAL A 456 3.13 -21.80 20.38
CA VAL A 456 3.28 -20.34 20.50
C VAL A 456 4.72 -20.00 20.84
N VAL A 457 5.23 -18.92 20.27
CA VAL A 457 6.60 -18.43 20.49
C VAL A 457 6.60 -16.95 20.80
N ILE A 458 7.63 -16.49 21.51
CA ILE A 458 7.87 -15.07 21.78
C ILE A 458 9.05 -14.63 20.92
N GLN A 459 8.84 -13.64 20.06
CA GLN A 459 9.87 -13.06 19.20
C GLN A 459 9.76 -11.54 19.28
N ASP A 460 10.85 -10.84 19.58
CA ASP A 460 10.89 -9.38 19.69
C ASP A 460 9.76 -8.81 20.58
N ASP A 461 9.52 -9.46 21.73
CA ASP A 461 8.42 -9.15 22.67
C ASP A 461 7.00 -9.33 22.10
N LYS A 462 6.86 -9.98 20.95
CA LYS A 462 5.59 -10.34 20.33
C LYS A 462 5.30 -11.83 20.47
N VAL A 463 4.04 -12.14 20.76
CA VAL A 463 3.54 -13.51 20.88
C VAL A 463 2.93 -13.93 19.54
N LEU A 464 3.44 -15.01 18.98
CA LEU A 464 3.13 -15.50 17.63
C LEU A 464 2.84 -17.00 17.69
N LEU A 465 2.05 -17.51 16.74
CA LEU A 465 2.07 -18.94 16.47
C LEU A 465 3.47 -19.33 15.94
N LEU A 466 3.95 -20.52 16.31
CA LEU A 466 5.21 -21.04 15.77
C LEU A 466 5.21 -21.03 14.24
N HIS A 467 4.08 -21.39 13.63
CA HIS A 467 3.89 -21.39 12.19
C HIS A 467 2.40 -21.28 11.84
N GLN A 468 2.07 -20.77 10.65
CA GLN A 468 0.68 -20.67 10.17
C GLN A 468 -0.05 -22.03 10.17
N SER A 469 0.67 -23.15 9.99
CA SER A 469 0.10 -24.50 10.07
C SER A 469 -0.45 -24.87 11.45
N VAL A 470 -0.03 -24.19 12.52
CA VAL A 470 -0.65 -24.35 13.85
C VAL A 470 -2.09 -23.85 13.81
N LYS A 471 -2.35 -22.68 13.19
CA LYS A 471 -3.71 -22.16 13.01
C LYS A 471 -4.56 -23.13 12.21
N ASP A 472 -4.02 -23.64 11.10
CA ASP A 472 -4.74 -24.58 10.23
C ASP A 472 -5.12 -25.86 10.97
N TYR A 473 -4.20 -26.39 11.79
CA TYR A 473 -4.47 -27.51 12.69
C TYR A 473 -5.59 -27.20 13.70
N LEU A 474 -5.51 -26.04 14.38
CA LEU A 474 -6.52 -25.62 15.36
C LEU A 474 -7.91 -25.50 14.73
N ILE A 475 -8.01 -24.95 13.51
CA ILE A 475 -9.27 -24.84 12.76
C ILE A 475 -9.77 -26.21 12.31
N LYS A 476 -8.90 -27.05 11.73
CA LYS A 476 -9.25 -28.38 11.20
C LYS A 476 -9.77 -29.32 12.30
N VAL A 477 -9.12 -29.31 13.47
CA VAL A 477 -9.41 -30.23 14.58
C VAL A 477 -10.37 -29.59 15.60
N GLY A 478 -10.82 -28.36 15.36
CA GLY A 478 -11.58 -27.53 16.30
C GLY A 478 -12.77 -28.21 16.99
N LYS A 479 -13.50 -29.09 16.28
CA LYS A 479 -14.61 -29.87 16.87
C LYS A 479 -14.16 -30.88 17.94
N GLN A 480 -12.92 -31.36 17.87
CA GLN A 480 -12.34 -32.36 18.78
C GLN A 480 -11.51 -31.71 19.90
N THR A 481 -10.87 -30.56 19.64
CA THR A 481 -10.05 -29.83 20.61
C THR A 481 -10.81 -28.75 21.38
N GLY A 482 -12.04 -28.43 20.96
CA GLY A 482 -12.86 -27.35 21.53
C GLY A 482 -12.41 -25.96 21.07
N PHE A 483 -11.64 -25.87 19.98
CA PHE A 483 -11.28 -24.60 19.36
C PHE A 483 -12.31 -24.26 18.28
N SER A 484 -12.90 -23.06 18.37
CA SER A 484 -13.78 -22.52 17.33
C SER A 484 -13.29 -21.13 16.97
N GLU A 485 -12.95 -20.90 15.69
CA GLU A 485 -12.50 -19.58 15.24
C GLU A 485 -13.58 -18.51 15.49
N LEU A 486 -14.86 -18.87 15.33
CA LEU A 486 -15.99 -17.98 15.64
C LEU A 486 -16.04 -17.61 17.12
N GLU A 487 -15.82 -18.58 18.02
CA GLU A 487 -15.80 -18.34 19.47
C GLU A 487 -14.56 -17.56 19.90
N ALA A 488 -13.39 -17.88 19.36
CA ALA A 488 -12.15 -17.13 19.64
C ALA A 488 -12.29 -15.65 19.22
N HIS A 489 -12.89 -15.37 18.06
CA HIS A 489 -13.23 -14.00 17.67
C HIS A 489 -14.27 -13.36 18.61
N ALA A 490 -15.28 -14.10 19.07
CA ALA A 490 -16.29 -13.60 20.00
C ALA A 490 -15.67 -13.24 21.36
N ASP A 491 -14.86 -14.14 21.92
CA ASP A 491 -14.15 -13.94 23.18
C ASP A 491 -13.20 -12.74 23.07
N PHE A 492 -12.47 -12.62 21.95
CA PHE A 492 -11.54 -11.50 21.82
C PHE A 492 -12.28 -10.16 21.62
N ALA A 493 -13.39 -10.16 20.86
CA ALA A 493 -14.27 -9.00 20.77
C ALA A 493 -14.82 -8.60 22.15
N HIS A 494 -15.23 -9.58 22.96
CA HIS A 494 -15.70 -9.36 24.32
C HIS A 494 -14.64 -8.70 25.20
N ARG A 495 -13.40 -9.21 25.17
CA ARG A 495 -12.26 -8.62 25.91
C ARG A 495 -11.91 -7.22 25.45
N CYS A 496 -11.94 -6.95 24.15
CA CYS A 496 -11.71 -5.61 23.62
C CYS A 496 -12.80 -4.64 24.08
N LEU A 497 -14.08 -5.03 23.99
CA LEU A 497 -15.20 -4.20 24.41
C LEU A 497 -15.20 -3.93 25.91
N GLU A 498 -14.86 -4.95 26.70
CA GLU A 498 -14.68 -4.81 28.14
C GLU A 498 -13.61 -3.79 28.50
N CYS A 499 -12.42 -3.89 27.88
CA CYS A 499 -11.34 -2.91 28.04
C CYS A 499 -11.82 -1.47 27.73
N LEU A 500 -12.61 -1.29 26.67
CA LEU A 500 -13.16 0.02 26.30
C LEU A 500 -14.22 0.53 27.30
N VAL A 501 -15.06 -0.36 27.82
CA VAL A 501 -16.09 -0.03 28.83
C VAL A 501 -15.44 0.34 30.16
N GLU A 502 -14.43 -0.42 30.60
CA GLU A 502 -13.65 -0.10 31.81
C GLU A 502 -12.90 1.23 31.66
N GLN A 503 -12.30 1.47 30.50
CA GLN A 503 -11.64 2.75 30.21
C GLN A 503 -12.61 3.94 30.23
N PHE A 504 -13.84 3.73 29.78
CA PHE A 504 -14.87 4.75 29.88
C PHE A 504 -15.31 5.01 31.34
N ARG A 505 -15.49 3.95 32.14
CA ARG A 505 -15.93 4.06 33.54
C ARG A 505 -14.85 4.66 34.45
N SER A 506 -13.58 4.33 34.20
CA SER A 506 -12.43 4.76 35.02
C SER A 506 -11.27 5.30 34.17
N PRO A 507 -11.41 6.49 33.54
CA PRO A 507 -10.38 7.02 32.62
C PRO A 507 -9.01 7.30 33.26
N LYS A 508 -8.97 7.49 34.58
CA LYS A 508 -7.73 7.79 35.33
C LYS A 508 -6.92 6.55 35.69
N GLU A 509 -7.56 5.38 35.70
CA GLU A 509 -6.97 4.11 36.15
C GLU A 509 -6.75 3.13 34.98
N ALA A 510 -7.50 3.30 33.88
CA ALA A 510 -7.44 2.43 32.72
C ALA A 510 -6.29 2.78 31.75
N HIS A 511 -5.09 2.32 32.08
CA HIS A 511 -3.95 2.23 31.14
C HIS A 511 -3.77 0.78 30.67
N GLY A 512 -4.82 0.21 30.08
CA GLY A 512 -4.71 -1.12 29.47
C GLY A 512 -3.80 -1.07 28.24
N TYR A 513 -2.77 -1.90 28.21
CA TYR A 513 -1.89 -2.12 27.07
C TYR A 513 -2.69 -2.55 25.83
N LEU A 514 -3.81 -3.25 26.03
CA LEU A 514 -4.72 -3.65 24.94
C LEU A 514 -5.53 -2.48 24.33
N SER A 515 -5.58 -1.29 24.94
CA SER A 515 -6.52 -0.21 24.55
C SER A 515 -6.41 0.22 23.08
N ASP A 516 -5.20 0.35 22.52
CA ASP A 516 -5.03 0.73 21.11
C ASP A 516 -5.55 -0.36 20.16
N TYR A 517 -5.19 -1.62 20.43
CA TYR A 517 -5.68 -2.77 19.69
C TYR A 517 -7.21 -2.87 19.78
N ALA A 518 -7.75 -2.82 21.01
CA ALA A 518 -9.17 -2.88 21.28
C ALA A 518 -9.94 -1.77 20.55
N THR A 519 -9.43 -0.53 20.56
CA THR A 519 -10.05 0.59 19.86
C THR A 519 -10.22 0.30 18.37
N ARG A 520 -9.21 -0.31 17.73
CA ARG A 520 -9.16 -0.51 16.28
C ARG A 520 -9.87 -1.79 15.83
N GLU A 521 -9.68 -2.89 16.55
CA GLU A 521 -9.92 -4.24 16.01
C GLU A 521 -11.17 -4.94 16.54
N TRP A 522 -11.79 -4.48 17.64
CA TRP A 522 -13.02 -5.10 18.14
C TRP A 522 -14.12 -5.25 17.07
N PRO A 523 -14.36 -4.29 16.15
CA PRO A 523 -15.40 -4.45 15.13
C PRO A 523 -15.05 -5.56 14.12
N ASN A 524 -13.76 -5.75 13.82
CA ASN A 524 -13.30 -6.83 12.95
C ASN A 524 -13.52 -8.18 13.61
N HIS A 525 -13.16 -8.33 14.89
CA HIS A 525 -13.45 -9.54 15.65
C HIS A 525 -14.96 -9.79 15.75
N ALA A 526 -15.76 -8.77 16.00
CA ALA A 526 -17.22 -8.87 16.01
C ALA A 526 -17.81 -9.37 14.69
N ARG A 527 -17.31 -8.87 13.55
CA ARG A 527 -17.72 -9.35 12.22
C ARG A 527 -17.36 -10.83 12.03
N MET A 528 -16.13 -11.22 12.37
CA MET A 528 -15.64 -12.59 12.20
C MET A 528 -16.29 -13.59 13.16
N ALA A 529 -16.76 -13.14 14.32
CA ALA A 529 -17.48 -13.95 15.29
C ALA A 529 -18.88 -14.41 14.80
N GLN A 530 -19.46 -13.73 13.80
CA GLN A 530 -20.76 -14.05 13.21
C GLN A 530 -21.84 -14.29 14.29
N SER A 531 -22.51 -15.44 14.29
CA SER A 531 -23.58 -15.79 15.23
C SER A 531 -23.11 -15.84 16.69
N SER A 532 -21.83 -16.15 16.94
CA SER A 532 -21.27 -16.21 18.30
C SER A 532 -21.19 -14.83 18.96
N PHE A 533 -21.25 -13.75 18.18
CA PHE A 533 -21.22 -12.38 18.71
C PHE A 533 -22.47 -11.99 19.51
N ALA A 534 -23.60 -12.69 19.33
CA ALA A 534 -24.84 -12.38 20.03
C ALA A 534 -24.71 -12.42 21.57
N ALA A 535 -23.94 -13.40 22.09
CA ALA A 535 -23.67 -13.52 23.53
C ALA A 535 -22.83 -12.34 24.05
N VAL A 536 -21.87 -11.86 23.25
CA VAL A 536 -21.00 -10.73 23.59
C VAL A 536 -21.81 -9.44 23.75
N MET A 537 -22.75 -9.20 22.82
CA MET A 537 -23.62 -8.02 22.90
C MET A 537 -24.50 -8.03 24.14
N ALA A 538 -25.03 -9.20 24.52
CA ALA A 538 -25.81 -9.34 25.74
C ALA A 538 -24.98 -9.03 26.99
N ALA A 539 -23.73 -9.50 27.04
CA ALA A 539 -22.81 -9.24 28.15
C ALA A 539 -22.36 -7.76 28.23
N GLN A 540 -22.22 -7.09 27.08
CA GLN A 540 -21.75 -5.70 26.97
C GLN A 540 -22.88 -4.72 26.61
N ALA A 541 -24.08 -4.91 27.18
CA ALA A 541 -25.30 -4.18 26.82
C ALA A 541 -25.16 -2.65 26.91
N GLU A 542 -24.36 -2.12 27.85
CA GLU A 542 -24.10 -0.67 27.98
C GLU A 542 -23.52 -0.06 26.69
N PHE A 543 -22.65 -0.81 25.99
CA PHE A 543 -22.02 -0.36 24.73
C PHE A 543 -23.01 -0.39 23.55
N PHE A 544 -23.89 -1.39 23.51
CA PHE A 544 -24.82 -1.63 22.39
C PHE A 544 -26.19 -0.95 22.53
N ASN A 545 -26.47 -0.31 23.67
CA ASN A 545 -27.61 0.58 23.82
C ASN A 545 -27.66 1.63 22.69
N VAL A 546 -28.85 1.97 22.21
CA VAL A 546 -28.99 2.92 21.08
C VAL A 546 -28.35 4.27 21.40
N ILE A 547 -28.44 4.72 22.64
CA ILE A 547 -27.65 5.85 23.15
C ILE A 547 -26.65 5.27 24.14
N SER A 548 -25.35 5.32 23.80
CA SER A 548 -24.28 4.79 24.64
C SER A 548 -23.14 5.82 24.75
N PRO A 549 -22.97 6.47 25.91
CA PRO A 549 -21.84 7.37 26.16
C PRO A 549 -20.49 6.66 26.00
N CYS A 550 -20.40 5.39 26.38
CA CYS A 550 -19.21 4.57 26.19
C CYS A 550 -18.84 4.43 24.71
N ARG A 551 -19.83 4.13 23.86
CA ARG A 551 -19.60 4.06 22.40
C ARG A 551 -19.20 5.41 21.82
N GLU A 552 -19.79 6.52 22.26
CA GLU A 552 -19.39 7.86 21.79
C GLU A 552 -17.93 8.18 22.17
N SER A 553 -17.50 7.77 23.36
CA SER A 553 -16.10 7.85 23.79
C SER A 553 -15.19 7.01 22.88
N TRP A 554 -15.56 5.76 22.60
CA TRP A 554 -14.83 4.90 21.67
C TRP A 554 -14.76 5.52 20.25
N LEU A 555 -15.86 6.03 19.71
CA LEU A 555 -15.88 6.68 18.39
C LEU A 555 -14.94 7.89 18.35
N ALA A 556 -14.89 8.70 19.42
CA ALA A 556 -13.93 9.80 19.53
C ALA A 556 -12.48 9.31 19.55
N ALA A 557 -12.20 8.26 20.31
CA ALA A 557 -10.87 7.66 20.42
C ALA A 557 -10.43 7.00 19.10
N TYR A 558 -11.35 6.36 18.38
CA TYR A 558 -11.09 5.80 17.05
C TYR A 558 -10.74 6.89 16.03
N ARG A 559 -11.51 7.99 16.00
CA ARG A 559 -11.23 9.14 15.12
C ARG A 559 -9.88 9.79 15.43
N ALA A 560 -9.49 9.86 16.70
CA ALA A 560 -8.20 10.44 17.08
C ALA A 560 -7.00 9.61 16.62
N ARG A 561 -7.16 8.28 16.50
CA ARG A 561 -6.11 7.32 16.12
C ARG A 561 -6.08 7.01 14.62
N THR A 562 -7.06 7.47 13.86
CA THR A 562 -7.14 7.30 12.40
C THR A 562 -6.71 8.57 11.68
N ASN A 563 -6.08 8.42 10.51
CA ASN A 563 -5.48 9.55 9.80
C ASN A 563 -6.57 10.51 9.28
N LYS A 564 -6.49 11.78 9.70
CA LYS A 564 -7.46 12.85 9.38
C LYS A 564 -7.57 13.19 7.90
N PHE A 565 -6.60 12.78 7.08
CA PHE A 565 -6.61 13.02 5.62
C PHE A 565 -7.15 11.85 4.80
N SER A 566 -7.66 10.78 5.44
CA SER A 566 -8.26 9.64 4.75
C SER A 566 -9.75 9.86 4.45
N PHE A 567 -10.23 9.41 3.30
CA PHE A 567 -11.67 9.42 2.94
C PHE A 567 -12.49 8.40 3.75
N ASN A 568 -11.85 7.72 4.70
CA ASN A 568 -12.44 6.80 5.65
C ASN A 568 -12.76 7.48 7.00
N GLU A 569 -12.63 8.82 7.10
CA GLU A 569 -12.99 9.57 8.31
C GLU A 569 -14.45 9.27 8.70
N LEU A 570 -14.64 8.87 9.95
CA LEU A 570 -15.97 8.59 10.48
C LEU A 570 -16.72 9.91 10.73
N PRO A 571 -17.94 10.06 10.18
CA PRO A 571 -18.82 11.19 10.47
C PRO A 571 -18.97 11.43 11.97
N ARG A 572 -19.13 12.69 12.40
CA ARG A 572 -19.22 13.04 13.84
C ARG A 572 -20.46 12.45 14.50
N GLN A 573 -21.61 12.55 13.84
CA GLN A 573 -22.83 11.86 14.25
C GLN A 573 -22.82 10.48 13.60
N PHE A 574 -22.75 9.40 14.39
CA PHE A 574 -22.62 8.05 13.85
C PHE A 574 -23.36 7.05 14.75
N SER A 575 -24.53 6.57 14.30
CA SER A 575 -25.37 5.71 15.13
C SER A 575 -24.86 4.27 15.21
N ILE A 576 -25.38 3.48 16.16
CA ILE A 576 -25.03 2.05 16.28
C ILE A 576 -25.35 1.25 15.01
N LEU A 577 -26.37 1.66 14.23
CA LEU A 577 -26.68 1.05 12.94
C LEU A 577 -25.63 1.41 11.88
N HIS A 578 -25.04 2.62 11.94
CA HIS A 578 -23.91 2.97 11.09
C HIS A 578 -22.65 2.16 11.47
N VAL A 579 -22.47 1.83 12.75
CA VAL A 579 -21.40 0.89 13.18
C VAL A 579 -21.64 -0.50 12.59
N ALA A 580 -22.86 -1.03 12.68
CA ALA A 580 -23.22 -2.30 12.04
C ALA A 580 -22.93 -2.29 10.52
N ALA A 581 -23.32 -1.21 9.85
CA ALA A 581 -23.13 -1.01 8.41
C ALA A 581 -21.66 -0.85 8.00
N ARG A 582 -20.87 -0.10 8.77
CA ARG A 582 -19.49 0.24 8.43
C ARG A 582 -18.54 -0.94 8.55
N TRP A 583 -18.76 -1.80 9.53
CA TRP A 583 -17.93 -2.97 9.79
C TRP A 583 -18.61 -4.30 9.46
N GLY A 584 -19.78 -4.29 8.84
CA GLY A 584 -20.41 -5.50 8.34
C GLY A 584 -20.92 -6.46 9.43
N ILE A 585 -21.51 -5.94 10.52
CA ILE A 585 -21.90 -6.71 11.70
C ILE A 585 -23.45 -6.78 11.78
N PRO A 586 -24.11 -7.72 11.08
CA PRO A 586 -25.58 -7.79 11.01
C PRO A 586 -26.24 -8.01 12.37
N ALA A 587 -25.58 -8.76 13.26
CA ALA A 587 -26.08 -9.06 14.61
C ALA A 587 -26.39 -7.78 15.42
N ILE A 588 -25.63 -6.70 15.23
CA ILE A 588 -25.89 -5.41 15.90
C ILE A 588 -27.24 -4.83 15.46
N ALA A 589 -27.57 -4.90 14.16
CA ALA A 589 -28.83 -4.37 13.65
C ALA A 589 -30.03 -5.18 14.18
N GLU A 590 -29.92 -6.50 14.22
CA GLU A 590 -30.92 -7.41 14.81
C GLU A 590 -31.12 -7.14 16.31
N HIS A 591 -30.03 -6.98 17.06
CA HIS A 591 -30.06 -6.66 18.48
C HIS A 591 -30.80 -5.34 18.76
N VAL A 592 -30.47 -4.30 18.00
CA VAL A 592 -31.12 -2.98 18.12
C VAL A 592 -32.62 -3.06 17.82
N SER A 593 -33.05 -3.89 16.87
CA SER A 593 -34.48 -4.11 16.61
C SER A 593 -35.20 -4.72 17.80
N ASN A 594 -34.63 -5.78 18.40
CA ASN A 594 -35.23 -6.49 19.53
C ASN A 594 -35.44 -5.57 20.75
N LEU A 595 -34.55 -4.59 20.96
CA LEU A 595 -34.70 -3.57 22.01
C LEU A 595 -35.86 -2.59 21.73
N TYR A 596 -36.18 -2.33 20.45
CA TYR A 596 -37.13 -1.29 20.05
C TYR A 596 -38.57 -1.78 19.86
N ASP A 597 -38.79 -3.08 19.60
CA ASP A 597 -40.13 -3.68 19.57
C ASP A 597 -40.87 -3.55 20.92
N GLN A 598 -40.14 -3.28 22.00
CA GLN A 598 -40.69 -3.01 23.33
C GLN A 598 -41.20 -1.55 23.49
N HIS A 599 -40.90 -0.63 22.56
CA HIS A 599 -41.11 0.83 22.74
C HIS A 599 -41.70 1.60 21.52
N GLY A 600 -42.04 0.95 20.41
CA GLY A 600 -42.97 1.49 19.39
C GLY A 600 -42.50 2.65 18.51
N LYS A 601 -41.18 2.87 18.33
CA LYS A 601 -40.60 3.96 17.49
C LYS A 601 -39.52 3.50 16.50
N ALA A 602 -39.59 2.26 16.00
CA ALA A 602 -38.55 1.65 15.15
C ALA A 602 -38.17 2.48 13.91
N GLY A 603 -39.16 2.95 13.13
CA GLY A 603 -38.91 3.58 11.82
C GLY A 603 -38.04 4.85 11.81
N LYS A 604 -37.97 5.62 12.91
CA LYS A 604 -37.13 6.85 12.96
C LYS A 604 -35.65 6.54 13.15
N LEU A 605 -35.30 5.42 13.79
CA LEU A 605 -33.91 5.05 14.08
C LEU A 605 -33.23 4.47 12.84
N PHE A 606 -33.89 3.55 12.14
CA PHE A 606 -33.35 2.90 10.93
C PHE A 606 -33.07 3.89 9.79
N ASN A 607 -33.82 4.99 9.77
CA ASN A 607 -33.68 6.05 8.77
C ASN A 607 -32.96 7.29 9.33
N SER A 608 -32.29 7.16 10.48
CA SER A 608 -31.42 8.21 11.00
C SER A 608 -30.23 8.40 10.07
N LYS A 609 -29.87 9.67 9.86
CA LYS A 609 -28.74 10.05 9.03
C LYS A 609 -27.55 10.45 9.90
N ASP A 610 -26.36 10.18 9.40
CA ASP A 610 -25.12 10.69 9.96
C ASP A 610 -24.88 12.17 9.61
N SER A 611 -23.73 12.71 10.02
CA SER A 611 -23.37 14.11 9.70
C SER A 611 -23.00 14.34 8.24
N SER A 612 -22.95 13.28 7.43
CA SER A 612 -22.73 13.32 5.98
C SER A 612 -24.02 13.12 5.19
N ASP A 613 -25.17 13.13 5.87
CA ASP A 613 -26.51 12.92 5.29
C ASP A 613 -26.72 11.49 4.71
N GLU A 614 -25.90 10.52 5.09
CA GLU A 614 -26.06 9.09 4.74
C GLU A 614 -26.84 8.33 5.83
N THR A 615 -27.68 7.38 5.43
CA THR A 615 -28.28 6.42 6.37
C THR A 615 -27.36 5.21 6.60
N ALA A 616 -27.66 4.40 7.63
CA ALA A 616 -26.97 3.13 7.84
C ALA A 616 -27.09 2.19 6.62
N LEU A 617 -28.25 2.21 5.94
CA LEU A 617 -28.46 1.44 4.71
C LEU A 617 -27.55 1.94 3.58
N ASP A 618 -27.45 3.25 3.38
CA ASP A 618 -26.55 3.85 2.37
C ASP A 618 -25.08 3.50 2.65
N CYS A 619 -24.66 3.56 3.91
CA CYS A 619 -23.32 3.15 4.33
C CYS A 619 -23.05 1.67 4.00
N ALA A 620 -23.98 0.76 4.35
CA ALA A 620 -23.83 -0.67 4.07
C ALA A 620 -23.77 -0.97 2.56
N ILE A 621 -24.58 -0.27 1.76
CA ILE A 621 -24.59 -0.36 0.29
C ILE A 621 -23.27 0.16 -0.27
N ARG A 622 -22.77 1.31 0.20
CA ARG A 622 -21.53 1.91 -0.28
C ARG A 622 -20.31 1.02 -0.01
N ILE A 623 -20.25 0.38 1.16
CA ILE A 623 -19.17 -0.55 1.51
C ILE A 623 -19.34 -1.91 0.80
N GLY A 624 -20.57 -2.34 0.56
CA GLY A 624 -20.87 -3.59 -0.15
C GLY A 624 -21.18 -4.80 0.76
N TYR A 625 -21.60 -4.57 2.01
CA TYR A 625 -21.99 -5.64 2.93
C TYR A 625 -23.44 -6.09 2.72
N ALA A 626 -23.66 -6.93 1.70
CA ALA A 626 -24.99 -7.40 1.30
C ALA A 626 -25.83 -8.00 2.45
N THR A 627 -25.19 -8.74 3.37
CA THR A 627 -25.88 -9.30 4.55
C THR A 627 -26.46 -8.22 5.46
N VAL A 628 -25.74 -7.11 5.70
CA VAL A 628 -26.24 -6.01 6.53
C VAL A 628 -27.32 -5.22 5.79
N VAL A 629 -27.17 -5.03 4.47
CA VAL A 629 -28.21 -4.42 3.62
C VAL A 629 -29.52 -5.18 3.77
N ARG A 630 -29.47 -6.52 3.65
CA ARG A 630 -30.63 -7.41 3.83
C ARG A 630 -31.32 -7.20 5.16
N VAL A 631 -30.56 -7.30 6.26
CA VAL A 631 -31.08 -7.15 7.62
C VAL A 631 -31.71 -5.77 7.81
N LEU A 632 -31.04 -4.69 7.37
CA LEU A 632 -31.58 -3.34 7.50
C LEU A 632 -32.90 -3.15 6.71
N LEU A 633 -33.04 -3.77 5.54
CA LEU A 633 -34.28 -3.73 4.76
C LEU A 633 -35.42 -4.54 5.40
N ASP A 634 -35.11 -5.71 5.95
CA ASP A 634 -36.05 -6.56 6.68
C ASP A 634 -36.58 -5.84 7.93
N LEU A 635 -35.73 -5.03 8.57
CA LEU A 635 -36.05 -4.21 9.74
C LEU A 635 -36.73 -2.87 9.41
N GLY A 636 -37.03 -2.60 8.14
CA GLY A 636 -37.83 -1.44 7.72
C GLY A 636 -37.04 -0.16 7.40
N SER A 637 -35.76 -0.26 7.07
CA SER A 637 -35.02 0.85 6.44
C SER A 637 -35.65 1.22 5.09
N LEU A 638 -35.80 2.51 4.83
CA LEU A 638 -36.39 3.03 3.60
C LEU A 638 -35.34 3.11 2.51
N LEU A 639 -35.68 2.65 1.31
CA LEU A 639 -34.85 2.91 0.14
C LEU A 639 -35.01 4.35 -0.30
N THR A 640 -33.87 4.99 -0.53
CA THR A 640 -33.84 6.31 -1.17
C THR A 640 -33.31 6.18 -2.59
N ARG A 641 -33.51 7.22 -3.40
CA ARG A 641 -32.87 7.32 -4.72
C ARG A 641 -31.34 7.18 -4.61
N ASN A 642 -30.75 7.73 -3.54
CA ASN A 642 -29.31 7.63 -3.30
C ASN A 642 -28.88 6.18 -3.05
N SER A 643 -29.69 5.39 -2.33
CA SER A 643 -29.41 3.97 -2.06
C SER A 643 -29.27 3.15 -3.35
N THR A 644 -30.17 3.35 -4.32
CA THR A 644 -30.09 2.68 -5.63
C THR A 644 -28.89 3.14 -6.44
N LEU A 645 -28.58 4.44 -6.42
CA LEU A 645 -27.42 5.01 -7.11
C LEU A 645 -26.10 4.44 -6.55
N LEU A 646 -25.97 4.39 -5.22
CA LEU A 646 -24.82 3.81 -4.53
C LEU A 646 -24.66 2.32 -4.87
N ALA A 647 -25.77 1.57 -4.95
CA ALA A 647 -25.73 0.15 -5.30
C ALA A 647 -25.23 -0.08 -6.73
N ALA A 648 -25.63 0.75 -7.68
CA ALA A 648 -25.18 0.68 -9.07
C ALA A 648 -23.69 1.03 -9.21
N GLY A 649 -23.24 2.07 -8.50
CA GLY A 649 -21.84 2.52 -8.48
C GLY A 649 -20.93 1.74 -7.53
N ASN A 650 -21.42 0.71 -6.83
CA ASN A 650 -20.63 0.01 -5.81
C ASN A 650 -19.45 -0.77 -6.46
N GLY A 651 -18.23 -0.43 -6.08
CA GLY A 651 -17.02 -1.06 -6.62
C GLY A 651 -16.65 -2.42 -6.01
N ALA A 652 -17.33 -2.86 -4.95
CA ALA A 652 -17.04 -4.12 -4.26
C ALA A 652 -17.95 -5.25 -4.74
N ASN A 653 -19.23 -5.21 -4.35
CA ASN A 653 -20.26 -6.24 -4.57
C ASN A 653 -21.52 -5.68 -5.26
N ALA A 654 -21.39 -4.72 -6.20
CA ALA A 654 -22.55 -4.06 -6.85
C ALA A 654 -23.60 -5.02 -7.38
N LYS A 655 -23.20 -6.11 -8.05
CA LYS A 655 -24.13 -7.10 -8.59
C LYS A 655 -24.99 -7.72 -7.49
N GLU A 656 -24.37 -8.16 -6.40
CA GLU A 656 -25.06 -8.83 -5.30
C GLU A 656 -25.98 -7.85 -4.56
N VAL A 657 -25.46 -6.66 -4.23
CA VAL A 657 -26.25 -5.62 -3.55
C VAL A 657 -27.42 -5.17 -4.41
N MET A 658 -27.21 -4.87 -5.70
CA MET A 658 -28.29 -4.47 -6.61
C MET A 658 -29.32 -5.59 -6.80
N ALA A 659 -28.88 -6.85 -6.94
CA ALA A 659 -29.80 -7.98 -7.03
C ALA A 659 -30.67 -8.11 -5.77
N LEU A 660 -30.08 -7.91 -4.60
CA LEU A 660 -30.78 -7.94 -3.33
C LEU A 660 -31.84 -6.82 -3.23
N LEU A 661 -31.48 -5.59 -3.61
CA LEU A 661 -32.41 -4.46 -3.62
C LEU A 661 -33.61 -4.73 -4.55
N LEU A 662 -33.33 -5.19 -5.77
CA LEU A 662 -34.36 -5.51 -6.76
C LEU A 662 -35.26 -6.67 -6.32
N GLN A 663 -34.70 -7.68 -5.64
CA GLN A 663 -35.46 -8.84 -5.17
C GLN A 663 -36.37 -8.51 -3.99
N GLN A 664 -35.89 -7.78 -2.99
CA GLN A 664 -36.65 -7.50 -1.76
C GLN A 664 -37.63 -6.33 -1.90
N ARG A 665 -37.25 -5.29 -2.65
CA ARG A 665 -37.99 -4.03 -2.73
C ARG A 665 -38.07 -3.47 -4.16
N GLY A 666 -38.04 -4.34 -5.16
CA GLY A 666 -38.02 -3.95 -6.57
C GLY A 666 -39.13 -2.98 -6.99
N SER A 667 -40.32 -3.08 -6.40
CA SER A 667 -41.46 -2.17 -6.65
C SER A 667 -41.25 -0.74 -6.14
N GLU A 668 -40.37 -0.54 -5.14
CA GLU A 668 -40.03 0.78 -4.61
C GLU A 668 -38.91 1.45 -5.43
N ILE A 669 -38.21 0.68 -6.26
CA ILE A 669 -37.05 1.14 -7.01
C ILE A 669 -37.48 1.62 -8.39
N THR A 670 -37.23 2.91 -8.64
CA THR A 670 -37.27 3.49 -9.98
C THR A 670 -35.87 3.49 -10.56
N ILE A 671 -35.68 2.84 -11.72
CA ILE A 671 -34.39 2.88 -12.42
C ILE A 671 -34.30 4.19 -13.20
N THR A 672 -33.55 5.14 -12.65
CA THR A 672 -33.31 6.45 -13.29
C THR A 672 -32.10 6.39 -14.22
N GLU A 673 -31.98 7.38 -15.12
CA GLU A 673 -30.79 7.56 -15.97
C GLU A 673 -29.49 7.59 -15.17
N GLU A 674 -29.45 8.30 -14.04
CA GLU A 674 -28.27 8.34 -13.15
C GLU A 674 -27.88 6.97 -12.61
N VAL A 675 -28.85 6.10 -12.28
CA VAL A 675 -28.57 4.73 -11.81
C VAL A 675 -27.95 3.90 -12.93
N VAL A 676 -28.48 4.01 -14.14
CA VAL A 676 -27.96 3.30 -15.31
C VAL A 676 -26.57 3.83 -15.70
N ALA A 677 -26.35 5.14 -15.64
CA ALA A 677 -25.06 5.76 -15.89
C ALA A 677 -24.02 5.36 -14.82
N ALA A 678 -24.42 5.28 -13.54
CA ALA A 678 -23.54 4.79 -12.48
C ALA A 678 -23.17 3.32 -12.66
N ALA A 679 -24.11 2.47 -13.08
CA ALA A 679 -23.85 1.08 -13.45
C ALA A 679 -22.88 0.99 -14.64
N ALA A 680 -23.10 1.78 -15.70
CA ALA A 680 -22.27 1.79 -16.89
C ALA A 680 -20.85 2.33 -16.62
N GLY A 681 -20.73 3.33 -15.75
CA GLY A 681 -19.46 3.91 -15.29
C GLY A 681 -18.79 3.13 -14.15
N ASN A 682 -19.40 2.04 -13.66
CA ASN A 682 -18.80 1.23 -12.61
C ASN A 682 -17.58 0.48 -13.16
N TRP A 683 -16.42 0.92 -12.73
CA TRP A 683 -15.13 0.48 -13.26
C TRP A 683 -14.76 -0.95 -12.86
N ARG A 684 -15.31 -1.50 -11.77
CA ARG A 684 -15.02 -2.87 -11.29
C ARG A 684 -16.06 -3.91 -11.65
N ASN A 685 -17.35 -3.57 -11.51
CA ASN A 685 -18.47 -4.51 -11.63
C ASN A 685 -19.50 -4.06 -12.69
N GLY A 686 -19.14 -3.12 -13.56
CA GLY A 686 -20.07 -2.47 -14.50
C GLY A 686 -20.78 -3.45 -15.43
N LYS A 687 -20.04 -4.43 -15.97
CA LYS A 687 -20.62 -5.46 -16.85
C LYS A 687 -21.69 -6.25 -16.12
N GLU A 688 -21.39 -6.73 -14.93
CA GLU A 688 -22.27 -7.60 -14.14
C GLU A 688 -23.53 -6.87 -13.68
N VAL A 689 -23.39 -5.65 -13.16
CA VAL A 689 -24.54 -4.86 -12.69
C VAL A 689 -25.39 -4.37 -13.86
N MET A 690 -24.78 -3.96 -14.98
CA MET A 690 -25.53 -3.56 -16.17
C MET A 690 -26.26 -4.75 -16.80
N ALA A 691 -25.63 -5.93 -16.87
CA ALA A 691 -26.27 -7.16 -17.33
C ALA A 691 -27.49 -7.54 -16.48
N LEU A 692 -27.38 -7.37 -15.15
CA LEU A 692 -28.47 -7.62 -14.21
C LEU A 692 -29.63 -6.65 -14.44
N LEU A 693 -29.35 -5.35 -14.52
CA LEU A 693 -30.35 -4.30 -14.74
C LEU A 693 -31.09 -4.50 -16.06
N LEU A 694 -30.38 -4.75 -17.16
CA LEU A 694 -31.01 -5.03 -18.45
C LEU A 694 -31.83 -6.32 -18.44
N LYS A 695 -31.39 -7.35 -17.70
CA LYS A 695 -32.12 -8.62 -17.62
C LYS A 695 -33.42 -8.50 -16.83
N GLN A 696 -33.42 -7.78 -15.71
CA GLN A 696 -34.57 -7.72 -14.80
C GLN A 696 -35.51 -6.54 -15.05
N ARG A 697 -34.97 -5.39 -15.48
CA ARG A 697 -35.69 -4.12 -15.65
C ARG A 697 -35.47 -3.49 -17.02
N GLY A 698 -35.09 -4.30 -18.03
CA GLY A 698 -34.74 -3.83 -19.37
C GLY A 698 -35.79 -2.92 -20.01
N ASN A 699 -37.08 -3.23 -19.84
CA ASN A 699 -38.19 -2.45 -20.41
C ASN A 699 -38.32 -1.02 -19.84
N GLU A 700 -37.74 -0.76 -18.67
CA GLU A 700 -37.77 0.56 -18.02
C GLU A 700 -36.51 1.38 -18.30
N ILE A 701 -35.47 0.73 -18.81
CA ILE A 701 -34.18 1.36 -19.08
C ILE A 701 -34.23 1.93 -20.48
N THR A 702 -33.98 3.23 -20.60
CA THR A 702 -33.67 3.88 -21.87
C THR A 702 -32.17 4.14 -21.91
N ILE A 703 -31.49 3.73 -22.98
CA ILE A 703 -30.07 4.01 -23.15
C ILE A 703 -29.91 5.41 -23.71
N THR A 704 -29.47 6.33 -22.87
CA THR A 704 -29.27 7.73 -23.22
C THR A 704 -27.82 8.04 -23.57
N GLU A 705 -27.56 9.26 -24.07
CA GLU A 705 -26.21 9.73 -24.31
C GLU A 705 -25.35 9.75 -23.03
N GLU A 706 -25.93 10.06 -21.86
CA GLU A 706 -25.20 10.03 -20.59
C GLU A 706 -24.73 8.63 -20.21
N VAL A 707 -25.58 7.62 -20.40
CA VAL A 707 -25.23 6.21 -20.16
C VAL A 707 -24.11 5.76 -21.10
N MET A 708 -24.20 6.12 -22.38
CA MET A 708 -23.18 5.79 -23.38
C MET A 708 -21.85 6.48 -23.08
N ASN A 709 -21.88 7.75 -22.65
CA ASN A 709 -20.67 8.47 -22.21
C ASN A 709 -20.05 7.83 -20.95
N ALA A 710 -20.86 7.39 -20.00
CA ALA A 710 -20.36 6.71 -18.80
C ALA A 710 -19.68 5.38 -19.15
N ALA A 711 -20.24 4.60 -20.07
CA ALA A 711 -19.61 3.37 -20.59
C ALA A 711 -18.33 3.68 -21.38
N ALA A 712 -18.37 4.68 -22.26
CA ALA A 712 -17.22 5.07 -23.09
C ALA A 712 -16.04 5.59 -22.26
N GLY A 713 -16.33 6.29 -21.15
CA GLY A 713 -15.34 6.81 -20.21
C GLY A 713 -15.01 5.86 -19.07
N ASN A 714 -15.51 4.63 -19.06
CA ASN A 714 -15.21 3.64 -18.02
C ASN A 714 -13.79 3.09 -18.22
N TRP A 715 -12.96 3.17 -17.18
CA TRP A 715 -11.53 2.85 -17.24
C TRP A 715 -11.21 1.38 -17.03
N GLY A 716 -12.17 0.58 -16.57
CA GLY A 716 -11.96 -0.85 -16.30
C GLY A 716 -12.81 -1.74 -17.20
N ASN A 717 -14.14 -1.63 -17.11
CA ASN A 717 -15.10 -2.50 -17.80
C ASN A 717 -15.77 -1.83 -19.02
N GLY A 718 -15.19 -0.75 -19.55
CA GLY A 718 -15.85 0.08 -20.56
C GLY A 718 -16.17 -0.68 -21.86
N LYS A 719 -15.26 -1.53 -22.33
CA LYS A 719 -15.44 -2.35 -23.53
C LYS A 719 -16.60 -3.34 -23.34
N GLU A 720 -16.61 -4.07 -22.23
CA GLU A 720 -17.61 -5.09 -21.93
C GLU A 720 -19.00 -4.50 -21.71
N VAL A 721 -19.07 -3.36 -21.01
CA VAL A 721 -20.31 -2.62 -20.82
C VAL A 721 -20.82 -2.11 -22.17
N MET A 722 -19.95 -1.47 -22.96
CA MET A 722 -20.31 -0.95 -24.28
C MET A 722 -20.83 -2.06 -25.19
N ALA A 723 -20.12 -3.20 -25.27
CA ALA A 723 -20.55 -4.36 -26.05
C ALA A 723 -21.93 -4.86 -25.61
N LEU A 724 -22.14 -4.99 -24.30
CA LEU A 724 -23.41 -5.43 -23.75
C LEU A 724 -24.58 -4.47 -24.04
N LEU A 725 -24.34 -3.16 -24.06
CA LEU A 725 -25.33 -2.16 -24.43
C LEU A 725 -25.68 -2.26 -25.93
N LEU A 726 -24.68 -2.35 -26.79
CA LEU A 726 -24.86 -2.44 -28.24
C LEU A 726 -25.52 -3.76 -28.65
N ASP A 727 -25.12 -4.89 -28.06
CA ASP A 727 -25.67 -6.20 -28.40
C ASP A 727 -27.16 -6.33 -28.01
N ARG A 728 -27.57 -5.71 -26.89
CA ARG A 728 -28.93 -5.87 -26.36
C ARG A 728 -29.90 -4.76 -26.77
N ARG A 729 -29.41 -3.55 -27.03
CA ARG A 729 -30.24 -2.37 -27.33
C ARG A 729 -29.70 -1.56 -28.51
N GLY A 730 -28.80 -2.13 -29.32
CA GLY A 730 -28.10 -1.43 -30.41
C GLY A 730 -29.01 -0.69 -31.38
N SER A 731 -30.19 -1.24 -31.73
CA SER A 731 -31.16 -0.60 -32.62
C SER A 731 -31.78 0.69 -32.07
N GLU A 732 -31.71 0.91 -30.75
CA GLU A 732 -32.26 2.10 -30.07
C GLU A 732 -31.17 3.13 -29.75
N ILE A 733 -29.90 2.76 -29.91
CA ILE A 733 -28.75 3.58 -29.52
C ILE A 733 -28.28 4.39 -30.73
N THR A 734 -28.24 5.70 -30.59
CA THR A 734 -27.53 6.60 -31.51
C THR A 734 -26.16 6.90 -30.94
N ILE A 735 -25.09 6.64 -31.70
CA ILE A 735 -23.73 6.99 -31.30
C ILE A 735 -23.49 8.46 -31.64
N THR A 736 -23.37 9.31 -30.63
CA THR A 736 -23.11 10.74 -30.83
C THR A 736 -21.60 11.03 -30.87
N GLU A 737 -21.23 12.17 -31.45
CA GLU A 737 -19.85 12.66 -31.44
C GLU A 737 -19.26 12.73 -30.03
N LYS A 738 -20.07 13.11 -29.03
CA LYS A 738 -19.64 13.19 -27.63
C LYS A 738 -19.19 11.83 -27.09
N VAL A 739 -19.94 10.76 -27.38
CA VAL A 739 -19.59 9.38 -26.97
C VAL A 739 -18.27 8.95 -27.61
N VAL A 740 -18.11 9.23 -28.91
CA VAL A 740 -16.89 8.89 -29.66
C VAL A 740 -15.69 9.68 -29.15
N LYS A 741 -15.87 10.98 -28.88
CA LYS A 741 -14.85 11.85 -28.28
C LYS A 741 -14.45 11.36 -26.89
N THR A 742 -15.41 10.97 -26.06
CA THR A 742 -15.15 10.39 -24.73
C THR A 742 -14.39 9.07 -24.83
N ALA A 743 -14.74 8.18 -25.77
CA ALA A 743 -14.00 6.95 -26.02
C ALA A 743 -12.55 7.22 -26.47
N ALA A 744 -12.35 8.17 -27.39
CA ALA A 744 -11.03 8.56 -27.89
C ALA A 744 -10.15 9.20 -26.81
N GLY A 745 -10.74 10.00 -25.93
CA GLY A 745 -10.08 10.64 -24.79
C GLY A 745 -10.00 9.77 -23.52
N ASN A 746 -10.51 8.53 -23.53
CA ASN A 746 -10.51 7.66 -22.36
C ASN A 746 -9.06 7.28 -21.99
N TRP A 747 -8.72 7.37 -20.70
CA TRP A 747 -7.37 7.09 -20.22
C TRP A 747 -7.11 5.61 -19.94
N GLY A 748 -8.15 4.81 -19.68
CA GLY A 748 -8.05 3.38 -19.41
C GLY A 748 -7.78 2.58 -20.70
N ASN A 749 -8.85 2.14 -21.36
CA ASN A 749 -8.76 1.31 -22.58
C ASN A 749 -9.41 2.00 -23.81
N PRO A 750 -8.92 3.18 -24.25
CA PRO A 750 -9.54 3.92 -25.36
C PRO A 750 -9.53 3.13 -26.67
N LYS A 751 -8.43 2.40 -26.95
CA LYS A 751 -8.29 1.60 -28.17
C LYS A 751 -9.39 0.55 -28.28
N GLU A 752 -9.69 -0.16 -27.19
CA GLU A 752 -10.63 -1.28 -27.23
C GLU A 752 -12.09 -0.82 -27.39
N VAL A 753 -12.47 0.22 -26.64
CA VAL A 753 -13.81 0.83 -26.74
C VAL A 753 -13.99 1.44 -28.12
N MET A 754 -12.98 2.16 -28.63
CA MET A 754 -13.04 2.76 -29.95
C MET A 754 -13.08 1.71 -31.07
N ALA A 755 -12.27 0.65 -30.97
CA ALA A 755 -12.30 -0.47 -31.92
C ALA A 755 -13.70 -1.10 -31.97
N LEU A 756 -14.29 -1.41 -30.82
CA LEU A 756 -15.63 -1.97 -30.74
C LEU A 756 -16.69 -1.07 -31.39
N LEU A 757 -16.65 0.23 -31.12
CA LEU A 757 -17.57 1.20 -31.71
C LEU A 757 -17.45 1.24 -33.24
N LEU A 758 -16.22 1.29 -33.76
CA LEU A 758 -15.97 1.28 -35.20
C LEU A 758 -16.35 -0.04 -35.86
N ASP A 759 -16.05 -1.18 -35.23
CA ASP A 759 -16.34 -2.50 -35.79
C ASP A 759 -17.85 -2.78 -35.85
N GLN A 760 -18.61 -2.38 -34.83
CA GLN A 760 -20.05 -2.64 -34.77
C GLN A 760 -20.91 -1.55 -35.44
N ARG A 761 -20.49 -0.28 -35.39
CA ARG A 761 -21.28 0.90 -35.83
C ARG A 761 -20.48 1.90 -36.66
N GLY A 762 -19.35 1.50 -37.25
CA GLY A 762 -18.47 2.39 -38.01
C GLY A 762 -19.14 3.17 -39.14
N ASN A 763 -20.15 2.59 -39.80
CA ASN A 763 -20.91 3.27 -40.86
C ASN A 763 -21.76 4.46 -40.35
N GLU A 764 -22.06 4.51 -39.05
CA GLU A 764 -22.87 5.57 -38.43
C GLU A 764 -22.00 6.58 -37.68
N ILE A 765 -20.74 6.23 -37.42
CA ILE A 765 -19.80 7.08 -36.72
C ILE A 765 -19.09 7.95 -37.75
N THR A 766 -19.31 9.25 -37.69
CA THR A 766 -18.46 10.22 -38.37
C THR A 766 -17.34 10.61 -37.42
N ILE A 767 -16.10 10.31 -37.79
CA ILE A 767 -14.95 10.84 -37.07
C ILE A 767 -14.84 12.33 -37.36
N THR A 768 -14.71 13.15 -36.33
CA THR A 768 -14.59 14.62 -36.46
C THR A 768 -13.21 15.09 -36.02
N GLU A 769 -12.89 16.35 -36.30
CA GLU A 769 -11.68 17.01 -35.78
C GLU A 769 -11.58 16.92 -34.26
N GLU A 770 -12.70 17.07 -33.55
CA GLU A 770 -12.75 16.99 -32.08
C GLU A 770 -12.41 15.60 -31.54
N VAL A 771 -12.75 14.54 -32.28
CA VAL A 771 -12.36 13.16 -31.96
C VAL A 771 -10.86 12.96 -32.16
N PHE A 772 -10.30 13.46 -33.27
CA PHE A 772 -8.86 13.44 -33.51
C PHE A 772 -8.09 14.25 -32.46
N LYS A 773 -8.61 15.42 -32.06
CA LYS A 773 -8.02 16.25 -31.01
C LYS A 773 -8.02 15.55 -29.66
N ALA A 774 -9.12 14.87 -29.32
CA ALA A 774 -9.21 14.07 -28.09
C ALA A 774 -8.22 12.88 -28.08
N ALA A 775 -8.06 12.18 -29.21
CA ALA A 775 -7.06 11.13 -29.37
C ALA A 775 -5.63 11.68 -29.27
N ALA A 776 -5.35 12.82 -29.93
CA ALA A 776 -4.03 13.45 -29.94
C ALA A 776 -3.61 13.96 -28.55
N GLY A 777 -4.56 14.54 -27.81
CA GLY A 777 -4.37 15.02 -26.44
C GLY A 777 -4.52 13.94 -25.36
N ASN A 778 -4.69 12.66 -25.73
CA ASN A 778 -4.83 11.59 -24.75
C ASN A 778 -3.48 11.31 -24.07
N TRP A 779 -3.42 11.52 -22.76
CA TRP A 779 -2.19 11.43 -21.97
C TRP A 779 -1.65 10.00 -21.82
N GLY A 780 -2.50 8.98 -21.93
CA GLY A 780 -2.12 7.59 -21.71
C GLY A 780 -1.84 6.84 -23.01
N ASN A 781 -2.90 6.56 -23.77
CA ASN A 781 -2.88 5.63 -24.91
C ASN A 781 -3.19 6.34 -26.24
N GLY A 782 -2.77 7.61 -26.37
CA GLY A 782 -3.06 8.46 -27.52
C GLY A 782 -2.54 7.91 -28.83
N LYS A 783 -1.34 7.31 -28.84
CA LYS A 783 -0.74 6.70 -30.03
C LYS A 783 -1.61 5.57 -30.58
N GLU A 784 -2.07 4.67 -29.72
CA GLU A 784 -2.82 3.47 -30.08
C GLU A 784 -4.18 3.83 -30.67
N VAL A 785 -4.90 4.74 -30.02
CA VAL A 785 -6.22 5.18 -30.51
C VAL A 785 -6.08 6.03 -31.77
N MET A 786 -5.06 6.90 -31.85
CA MET A 786 -4.76 7.65 -33.08
C MET A 786 -4.43 6.71 -34.25
N ALA A 787 -3.66 5.65 -34.02
CA ALA A 787 -3.32 4.67 -35.06
C ALA A 787 -4.55 3.95 -35.60
N LEU A 788 -5.51 3.63 -34.73
CA LEU A 788 -6.78 3.01 -35.08
C LEU A 788 -7.67 3.95 -35.90
N LEU A 789 -7.83 5.22 -35.46
CA LEU A 789 -8.59 6.24 -36.17
C LEU A 789 -8.03 6.49 -37.58
N LEU A 790 -6.69 6.59 -37.69
CA LEU A 790 -6.01 6.77 -38.97
C LEU A 790 -6.19 5.57 -39.92
N GLN A 791 -6.36 4.35 -39.40
CA GLN A 791 -6.52 3.14 -40.19
C GLN A 791 -7.95 2.95 -40.73
N GLN A 792 -8.98 3.24 -39.93
CA GLN A 792 -10.37 2.88 -40.26
C GLN A 792 -11.11 3.96 -41.06
N GLN A 793 -10.90 5.24 -40.77
CA GLN A 793 -11.58 6.35 -41.47
C GLN A 793 -10.66 7.58 -41.70
N GLY A 794 -9.35 7.41 -41.49
CA GLY A 794 -8.40 8.53 -41.54
C GLY A 794 -8.28 9.20 -42.91
N SER A 795 -8.48 8.49 -44.02
CA SER A 795 -8.29 9.03 -45.38
C SER A 795 -9.30 10.10 -45.78
N GLU A 796 -10.44 10.22 -45.09
CA GLU A 796 -11.50 11.19 -45.43
C GLU A 796 -11.32 12.55 -44.74
N ILE A 797 -10.45 12.65 -43.72
CA ILE A 797 -10.30 13.84 -42.89
C ILE A 797 -8.87 14.35 -42.96
N THR A 798 -8.73 15.64 -43.26
CA THR A 798 -7.45 16.35 -43.23
C THR A 798 -7.01 16.54 -41.77
N ILE A 799 -5.76 16.21 -41.46
CA ILE A 799 -5.18 16.51 -40.15
C ILE A 799 -5.03 18.03 -40.00
N THR A 800 -5.83 18.64 -39.13
CA THR A 800 -5.83 20.10 -38.91
C THR A 800 -4.70 20.55 -37.98
N GLU A 801 -4.41 21.85 -37.99
CA GLU A 801 -3.44 22.46 -37.09
C GLU A 801 -3.77 22.21 -35.61
N GLU A 802 -5.05 22.23 -35.23
CA GLU A 802 -5.49 21.99 -33.84
C GLU A 802 -5.19 20.57 -33.36
N VAL A 803 -5.28 19.56 -34.23
CA VAL A 803 -4.93 18.17 -33.92
C VAL A 803 -3.41 18.05 -33.72
N VAL A 804 -2.63 18.69 -34.59
CA VAL A 804 -1.16 18.71 -34.50
C VAL A 804 -0.71 19.46 -33.25
N LYS A 805 -1.36 20.59 -32.93
CA LYS A 805 -1.12 21.37 -31.71
C LYS A 805 -1.43 20.57 -30.45
N ALA A 806 -2.54 19.82 -30.44
CA ALA A 806 -2.89 18.92 -29.34
C ALA A 806 -1.86 17.79 -29.15
N ALA A 807 -1.33 17.21 -30.24
CA ALA A 807 -0.25 16.24 -30.15
C ALA A 807 1.05 16.87 -29.63
N ALA A 808 1.39 18.08 -30.10
CA ALA A 808 2.60 18.80 -29.68
C ALA A 808 2.58 19.20 -28.20
N GLY A 809 1.41 19.65 -27.71
CA GLY A 809 1.19 20.01 -26.31
C GLY A 809 0.88 18.83 -25.38
N ASN A 810 0.86 17.59 -25.89
CA ASN A 810 0.58 16.42 -25.04
C ASN A 810 1.80 16.13 -24.15
N GLU A 811 1.61 16.36 -22.85
CA GLU A 811 2.64 16.28 -21.81
C GLU A 811 3.20 14.88 -21.58
N GLN A 812 2.54 13.82 -22.04
CA GLN A 812 2.96 12.44 -21.74
C GLN A 812 3.27 11.64 -23.01
N ASN A 813 2.30 11.54 -23.93
CA ASN A 813 2.40 10.71 -25.15
C ASN A 813 2.63 11.54 -26.43
N GLY A 814 2.95 12.84 -26.28
CA GLY A 814 3.06 13.78 -27.41
C GLY A 814 4.11 13.41 -28.46
N LYS A 815 5.28 12.92 -28.06
CA LYS A 815 6.34 12.51 -29.01
C LYS A 815 5.84 11.38 -29.91
N GLU A 816 5.25 10.35 -29.33
CA GLU A 816 4.83 9.14 -30.02
C GLU A 816 3.61 9.40 -30.92
N VAL A 817 2.65 10.19 -30.45
CA VAL A 817 1.50 10.65 -31.25
C VAL A 817 1.98 11.51 -32.42
N MET A 818 2.87 12.47 -32.17
CA MET A 818 3.43 13.33 -33.23
C MET A 818 4.23 12.51 -34.24
N ALA A 819 5.02 11.53 -33.79
CA ALA A 819 5.77 10.65 -34.68
C ALA A 819 4.84 9.85 -35.60
N LEU A 820 3.77 9.28 -35.05
CA LEU A 820 2.76 8.55 -35.82
C LEU A 820 2.07 9.42 -36.86
N LEU A 821 1.68 10.65 -36.50
CA LEU A 821 1.06 11.61 -37.41
C LEU A 821 1.99 11.96 -38.57
N LEU A 822 3.26 12.27 -38.28
CA LEU A 822 4.27 12.56 -39.30
C LEU A 822 4.56 11.34 -40.19
N ASP A 823 4.62 10.14 -39.64
CA ASP A 823 4.94 8.92 -40.39
C ASP A 823 3.81 8.51 -41.35
N ARG A 824 2.55 8.69 -40.95
CA ARG A 824 1.39 8.25 -41.76
C ARG A 824 0.82 9.35 -42.65
N ARG A 825 0.88 10.62 -42.23
CA ARG A 825 0.21 11.77 -42.88
C ARG A 825 1.11 13.01 -42.96
N GLY A 826 2.43 12.84 -42.90
CA GLY A 826 3.39 13.94 -42.86
C GLY A 826 3.26 14.94 -44.01
N SER A 827 2.86 14.51 -45.21
CA SER A 827 2.64 15.37 -46.38
C SER A 827 1.49 16.37 -46.21
N GLU A 828 0.55 16.11 -45.31
CA GLU A 828 -0.61 16.99 -45.06
C GLU A 828 -0.37 17.94 -43.88
N ILE A 829 0.61 17.62 -43.04
CA ILE A 829 0.90 18.35 -41.82
C ILE A 829 1.87 19.48 -42.16
N THR A 830 1.45 20.72 -41.93
CA THR A 830 2.33 21.89 -41.93
C THR A 830 2.72 22.22 -40.49
N ILE A 831 4.01 22.36 -40.21
CA ILE A 831 4.48 22.76 -38.87
C ILE A 831 4.42 24.29 -38.79
N THR A 832 3.42 24.80 -38.06
CA THR A 832 3.19 26.23 -37.88
C THR A 832 3.89 26.76 -36.62
N GLU A 833 3.95 28.08 -36.49
CA GLU A 833 4.45 28.74 -35.27
C GLU A 833 3.66 28.32 -34.01
N GLU A 834 2.34 28.13 -34.12
CA GLU A 834 1.50 27.71 -32.98
C GLU A 834 1.77 26.26 -32.55
N VAL A 835 2.06 25.36 -33.50
CA VAL A 835 2.52 23.99 -33.20
C VAL A 835 3.88 24.02 -32.49
N MET A 836 4.79 24.87 -32.96
CA MET A 836 6.11 25.04 -32.35
C MET A 836 6.02 25.65 -30.95
N LYS A 837 5.13 26.63 -30.72
CA LYS A 837 4.85 27.19 -29.39
C LYS A 837 4.26 26.15 -28.44
N ALA A 838 3.34 25.31 -28.92
CA ALA A 838 2.78 24.23 -28.11
C ALA A 838 3.84 23.19 -27.71
N ALA A 839 4.75 22.81 -28.63
CA ALA A 839 5.88 21.95 -28.31
C ALA A 839 6.87 22.62 -27.34
N ALA A 840 7.13 23.92 -27.52
CA ALA A 840 8.07 24.68 -26.69
C ALA A 840 7.55 24.88 -25.25
N GLY A 841 6.26 25.17 -25.10
CA GLY A 841 5.59 25.36 -23.82
C GLY A 841 5.16 24.05 -23.13
N ASN A 842 5.42 22.89 -23.73
CA ASN A 842 5.07 21.60 -23.13
C ASN A 842 5.99 21.29 -21.95
N GLU A 843 5.42 21.31 -20.74
CA GLU A 843 6.12 21.24 -19.46
C GLU A 843 6.81 19.90 -19.19
N GLN A 844 6.44 18.84 -19.91
CA GLN A 844 6.88 17.47 -19.57
C GLN A 844 7.56 16.78 -20.78
N ASN A 845 6.97 16.85 -21.97
CA ASN A 845 7.47 16.19 -23.19
C ASN A 845 8.07 17.16 -24.22
N GLY A 846 8.14 18.46 -23.90
CA GLY A 846 8.49 19.52 -24.86
C GLY A 846 9.81 19.30 -25.60
N LYS A 847 10.90 18.96 -24.91
CA LYS A 847 12.19 18.66 -25.57
C LYS A 847 12.09 17.52 -26.58
N LYS A 848 11.42 16.43 -26.22
CA LYS A 848 11.31 15.22 -27.05
C LYS A 848 10.46 15.49 -28.29
N VAL A 849 9.35 16.21 -28.13
CA VAL A 849 8.50 16.65 -29.25
C VAL A 849 9.25 17.63 -30.15
N MET A 850 9.93 18.63 -29.56
CA MET A 850 10.70 19.62 -30.30
C MET A 850 11.84 18.97 -31.10
N ALA A 851 12.56 18.02 -30.51
CA ALA A 851 13.62 17.28 -31.19
C ALA A 851 13.09 16.52 -32.41
N LEU A 852 11.96 15.81 -32.25
CA LEU A 852 11.32 15.07 -33.34
C LEU A 852 10.91 15.99 -34.50
N LEU A 853 10.33 17.16 -34.20
CA LEU A 853 9.92 18.13 -35.22
C LEU A 853 11.13 18.66 -36.00
N LEU A 854 12.21 19.03 -35.30
CA LEU A 854 13.45 19.48 -35.92
C LEU A 854 14.13 18.37 -36.75
N ASP A 855 14.13 17.13 -36.27
CA ASP A 855 14.75 16.00 -36.96
C ASP A 855 14.03 15.64 -38.27
N ARG A 856 12.69 15.67 -38.25
CA ARG A 856 11.88 15.21 -39.40
C ARG A 856 11.47 16.34 -40.36
N ARG A 857 11.35 17.58 -39.87
CA ARG A 857 10.83 18.74 -40.64
C ARG A 857 11.69 19.99 -40.47
N GLY A 858 12.93 19.85 -39.99
CA GLY A 858 13.80 20.99 -39.66
C GLY A 858 14.00 22.00 -40.78
N SER A 859 14.05 21.57 -42.05
CA SER A 859 14.19 22.46 -43.22
C SER A 859 12.98 23.37 -43.47
N GLU A 860 11.83 23.05 -42.90
CA GLU A 860 10.56 23.78 -43.07
C GLU A 860 10.21 24.65 -41.85
N ILE A 861 10.96 24.49 -40.75
CA ILE A 861 10.69 25.15 -39.47
C ILE A 861 11.56 26.39 -39.36
N THR A 862 10.92 27.54 -39.13
CA THR A 862 11.59 28.78 -38.70
C THR A 862 11.38 28.98 -37.21
N ILE A 863 12.46 29.18 -36.45
CA ILE A 863 12.36 29.48 -35.01
C ILE A 863 12.06 30.98 -34.86
N THR A 864 10.86 31.30 -34.40
CA THR A 864 10.43 32.68 -34.19
C THR A 864 10.69 33.14 -32.76
N GLU A 865 10.60 34.45 -32.53
CA GLU A 865 10.71 35.05 -31.20
C GLU A 865 9.64 34.51 -30.23
N GLU A 866 8.41 34.28 -30.70
CA GLU A 866 7.33 33.77 -29.85
C GLU A 866 7.53 32.30 -29.45
N VAL A 867 8.15 31.47 -30.31
CA VAL A 867 8.57 30.10 -29.95
C VAL A 867 9.66 30.16 -28.86
N MET A 868 10.60 31.09 -28.99
CA MET A 868 11.65 31.30 -27.98
C MET A 868 11.09 31.81 -26.66
N LYS A 869 10.09 32.71 -26.67
CA LYS A 869 9.37 33.15 -25.45
C LYS A 869 8.62 32.00 -24.79
N ALA A 870 7.93 31.16 -25.58
CA ALA A 870 7.21 30.00 -25.06
C ALA A 870 8.16 28.98 -24.40
N ALA A 871 9.34 28.76 -24.99
CA ALA A 871 10.37 27.90 -24.40
C ALA A 871 11.01 28.56 -23.16
N ALA A 872 11.25 29.87 -23.19
CA ALA A 872 11.83 30.62 -22.08
C ALA A 872 10.91 30.67 -20.84
N GLY A 873 9.60 30.84 -21.04
CA GLY A 873 8.59 30.87 -19.97
C GLY A 873 8.12 29.50 -19.49
N ASN A 874 8.66 28.39 -20.04
CA ASN A 874 8.33 27.04 -19.60
C ASN A 874 9.14 26.69 -18.35
N GLU A 875 8.50 26.73 -17.19
CA GLU A 875 9.13 26.55 -15.87
C GLU A 875 9.77 25.17 -15.67
N GLN A 876 9.24 24.14 -16.33
CA GLN A 876 9.63 22.74 -16.08
C GLN A 876 10.63 22.19 -17.12
N ASN A 877 10.35 22.36 -18.43
CA ASN A 877 11.17 21.81 -19.53
C ASN A 877 11.83 22.90 -20.39
N GLY A 878 11.59 24.18 -20.10
CA GLY A 878 12.04 25.30 -20.92
C GLY A 878 13.55 25.36 -21.11
N LYS A 879 14.33 25.07 -20.07
CA LYS A 879 15.81 25.02 -20.14
C LYS A 879 16.30 24.00 -21.18
N GLU A 880 15.70 22.81 -21.19
CA GLU A 880 16.12 21.75 -22.11
C GLU A 880 15.65 22.01 -23.54
N VAL A 881 14.45 22.58 -23.71
CA VAL A 881 13.95 23.03 -25.01
C VAL A 881 14.83 24.15 -25.57
N MET A 882 15.16 25.17 -24.78
CA MET A 882 16.02 26.29 -25.18
C MET A 882 17.42 25.80 -25.54
N ALA A 883 18.00 24.88 -24.75
CA ALA A 883 19.29 24.29 -25.05
C ALA A 883 19.28 23.55 -26.40
N LEU A 884 18.24 22.77 -26.67
CA LEU A 884 18.07 22.05 -27.94
C LEU A 884 17.94 23.00 -29.14
N LEU A 885 17.15 24.06 -29.02
CA LEU A 885 16.94 25.06 -30.07
C LEU A 885 18.25 25.79 -30.41
N LEU A 886 18.99 26.23 -29.39
CA LEU A 886 20.27 26.91 -29.57
C LEU A 886 21.36 25.99 -30.13
N ASP A 887 21.39 24.72 -29.71
CA ASP A 887 22.36 23.75 -30.22
C ASP A 887 22.15 23.45 -31.71
N ARG A 888 20.88 23.23 -32.12
CA ARG A 888 20.57 22.83 -33.49
C ARG A 888 20.40 23.98 -34.48
N ARG A 889 19.99 25.16 -34.01
CA ARG A 889 19.63 26.32 -34.86
C ARG A 889 20.18 27.65 -34.34
N GLY A 890 21.16 27.64 -33.44
CA GLY A 890 21.70 28.87 -32.81
C GLY A 890 22.33 29.89 -33.74
N SER A 891 22.68 29.53 -34.98
CA SER A 891 23.10 30.47 -36.02
C SER A 891 21.96 31.31 -36.59
N GLU A 892 20.71 30.85 -36.43
CA GLU A 892 19.50 31.46 -36.99
C GLU A 892 18.64 32.15 -35.92
N ILE A 893 18.96 31.95 -34.64
CA ILE A 893 18.21 32.49 -33.51
C ILE A 893 18.87 33.76 -32.99
N THR A 894 18.10 34.85 -33.00
CA THR A 894 18.45 36.10 -32.29
C THR A 894 17.70 36.13 -30.96
N ILE A 895 18.44 36.23 -29.87
CA ILE A 895 17.85 36.37 -28.53
C ILE A 895 17.53 37.84 -28.32
N THR A 896 16.24 38.17 -28.23
CA THR A 896 15.74 39.52 -27.98
C THR A 896 15.60 39.80 -26.48
N GLU A 897 15.50 41.07 -26.12
CA GLU A 897 15.22 41.52 -24.75
C GLU A 897 13.93 40.88 -24.19
N GLU A 898 12.91 40.73 -25.03
CA GLU A 898 11.63 40.13 -24.63
C GLU A 898 11.73 38.61 -24.38
N VAL A 899 12.60 37.89 -25.10
CA VAL A 899 12.91 36.47 -24.81
C VAL A 899 13.68 36.35 -23.49
N ALA A 900 14.59 37.29 -23.20
CA ALA A 900 15.31 37.33 -21.94
C ALA A 900 14.37 37.64 -20.75
N LYS A 901 13.43 38.59 -20.92
CA LYS A 901 12.36 38.87 -19.94
C LYS A 901 11.50 37.64 -19.66
N ALA A 902 11.07 36.93 -20.71
CA ALA A 902 10.28 35.71 -20.55
C ALA A 902 11.03 34.60 -19.78
N ALA A 903 12.37 34.56 -19.85
CA ALA A 903 13.18 33.61 -19.09
C ALA A 903 13.42 34.02 -17.62
N ALA A 904 13.35 35.32 -17.32
CA ALA A 904 13.72 35.88 -16.02
C ALA A 904 12.56 35.91 -15.00
N GLY A 905 11.31 35.95 -15.46
CA GLY A 905 10.11 35.84 -14.61
C GLY A 905 9.71 37.13 -13.85
N ASP A 906 10.62 38.10 -13.69
CA ASP A 906 10.30 39.45 -13.20
C ASP A 906 11.11 40.55 -13.93
N GLU A 907 10.60 41.79 -13.91
CA GLU A 907 11.20 42.95 -14.59
C GLU A 907 12.47 43.45 -13.86
N GLU A 908 12.64 43.09 -12.58
CA GLU A 908 13.73 43.55 -11.72
C GLU A 908 15.06 42.79 -11.99
N THR A 909 14.99 41.50 -12.31
CA THR A 909 16.15 40.67 -12.69
C THR A 909 16.70 41.04 -14.07
N VAL A 910 15.84 41.47 -14.99
CA VAL A 910 16.23 41.95 -16.33
C VAL A 910 16.98 43.28 -16.21
N ASN A 911 16.46 44.21 -15.42
CA ASN A 911 17.13 45.50 -15.17
C ASN A 911 18.50 45.32 -14.51
N LYS A 912 18.65 44.36 -13.59
CA LYS A 912 19.96 44.02 -12.97
C LYS A 912 20.95 43.42 -13.98
N ALA A 913 20.48 42.71 -15.00
CA ALA A 913 21.32 42.17 -16.07
C ALA A 913 21.74 43.24 -17.09
N GLU A 914 20.86 44.21 -17.38
CA GLU A 914 21.18 45.36 -18.23
C GLU A 914 22.17 46.33 -17.57
N GLU A 915 22.05 46.58 -16.28
CA GLU A 915 23.02 47.39 -15.51
C GLU A 915 24.41 46.74 -15.47
N ALA A 916 24.49 45.41 -15.55
CA ALA A 916 25.75 44.67 -15.58
C ALA A 916 26.39 44.57 -16.98
N GLY A 917 25.70 45.00 -18.04
CA GLY A 917 26.01 44.65 -19.43
C GLY A 917 25.95 45.81 -20.44
N GLN A 918 26.46 46.99 -20.10
CA GLN A 918 26.79 48.01 -21.11
C GLN A 918 28.15 47.71 -21.75
N GLU A 919 28.19 46.71 -22.64
CA GLU A 919 29.07 46.56 -23.82
C GLU A 919 29.07 45.10 -24.30
N ALA A 920 28.76 44.91 -25.59
CA ALA A 920 28.82 43.67 -26.40
C ALA A 920 27.54 42.80 -26.52
N GLU A 921 27.02 42.81 -27.77
CA GLU A 921 26.21 41.82 -28.50
C GLU A 921 25.45 40.76 -27.69
N GLY A 922 24.11 40.75 -27.83
CA GLY A 922 23.13 39.94 -27.07
C GLY A 922 23.34 38.41 -26.95
N ARG A 923 24.38 37.82 -27.56
CA ARG A 923 24.85 36.46 -27.25
C ARG A 923 25.56 36.40 -25.87
N ALA A 924 26.30 37.43 -25.48
CA ALA A 924 27.03 37.47 -24.21
C ALA A 924 26.10 37.67 -23.01
N ALA A 925 25.01 38.44 -23.16
CA ALA A 925 23.99 38.64 -22.14
C ALA A 925 23.29 37.31 -21.76
N PHE A 926 23.00 36.46 -22.74
CA PHE A 926 22.39 35.15 -22.48
C PHE A 926 23.38 34.16 -21.84
N GLU A 927 24.67 34.26 -22.14
CA GLU A 927 25.73 33.48 -21.49
C GLU A 927 26.01 33.96 -20.05
N LEU A 928 25.72 35.23 -19.76
CA LEU A 928 25.64 35.80 -18.41
C LEU A 928 24.40 35.32 -17.64
N ILE A 929 23.22 35.27 -18.25
CA ILE A 929 21.99 34.65 -17.67
C ILE A 929 22.22 33.14 -17.40
N ARG A 930 22.93 32.45 -18.31
CA ARG A 930 23.38 31.06 -18.14
C ARG A 930 24.36 30.90 -16.97
N LYS A 931 25.24 31.88 -16.74
CA LYS A 931 26.18 31.89 -15.61
C LYS A 931 25.53 32.29 -14.29
N SER A 932 24.61 33.25 -14.25
CA SER A 932 23.90 33.63 -13.01
C SER A 932 22.95 32.54 -12.52
N ALA A 933 22.28 31.81 -13.42
CA ALA A 933 21.54 30.58 -13.07
C ALA A 933 22.46 29.42 -12.59
N SER A 934 23.77 29.53 -12.81
CA SER A 934 24.80 28.59 -12.31
C SER A 934 25.50 29.09 -11.04
N ILE A 935 25.22 30.30 -10.55
CA ILE A 935 25.92 30.94 -9.42
C ILE A 935 25.08 30.98 -8.13
N GLU A 936 23.75 30.81 -8.17
CA GLU A 936 22.94 30.71 -6.94
C GLU A 936 22.98 29.34 -6.23
N ARG A 937 24.00 28.53 -6.48
CA ARG A 937 24.41 27.46 -5.58
C ARG A 937 25.92 27.34 -5.55
N LYS A 938 26.59 28.27 -4.86
CA LYS A 938 27.83 27.94 -4.14
C LYS A 938 27.99 28.83 -2.91
N GLU A 939 28.14 28.12 -1.80
CA GLU A 939 28.52 28.55 -0.46
C GLU A 939 29.50 29.72 -0.46
N THR A 940 29.23 30.74 0.37
CA THR A 940 30.30 31.58 0.92
C THR A 940 30.06 31.83 2.40
N GLU A 941 31.00 31.35 3.19
CA GLU A 941 31.34 31.71 4.57
C GLU A 941 31.40 33.25 4.80
N PRO A 942 31.33 33.71 6.07
CA PRO A 942 31.00 35.09 6.39
C PRO A 942 32.23 36.01 6.45
N PRO A 943 32.12 37.31 6.13
CA PRO A 943 33.12 38.28 6.54
C PRO A 943 32.69 39.01 7.83
N SER A 944 33.54 38.82 8.84
CA SER A 944 34.00 39.73 9.89
C SER A 944 33.29 41.09 10.14
N ASN A 945 32.90 41.26 11.41
CA ASN A 945 32.78 42.47 12.21
C ASN A 945 33.38 43.78 11.66
N THR A 946 32.58 44.84 11.64
CA THR A 946 32.91 46.16 12.25
C THR A 946 31.63 46.93 12.61
N ALA A 947 31.68 47.62 13.76
CA ALA A 947 30.64 48.39 14.46
C ALA A 947 29.98 49.52 13.63
N GLY A 948 28.83 50.10 13.95
CA GLY A 948 27.92 50.06 15.10
C GLY A 948 26.77 51.07 14.90
N GLU A 949 25.88 51.15 15.90
CA GLU A 949 24.77 52.11 16.11
C GLU A 949 23.33 51.69 15.70
N GLU A 950 22.69 51.04 16.68
CA GLU A 950 21.31 51.19 17.20
C GLU A 950 20.18 51.73 16.30
N HIS A 951 19.12 50.93 16.12
CA HIS A 951 17.74 51.33 16.46
C HIS A 951 16.80 50.11 16.68
N ASN A 952 15.95 50.27 17.70
CA ASN A 952 15.07 49.32 18.40
C ASN A 952 14.17 48.36 17.59
N LEU A 953 14.02 47.15 18.16
CA LEU A 953 13.00 46.12 17.91
C LEU A 953 11.55 46.59 18.16
N ILE A 954 10.62 46.22 17.27
CA ILE A 954 9.22 45.90 17.60
C ILE A 954 8.77 44.71 16.73
N ASP A 955 8.68 43.52 17.33
CA ASP A 955 7.97 42.35 16.79
C ASP A 955 6.46 42.47 17.06
N GLY A 956 5.62 42.19 16.05
CA GLY A 956 4.15 42.14 16.15
C GLY A 956 3.56 40.83 15.59
N PRO A 957 2.55 40.21 16.23
CA PRO A 957 2.03 38.89 15.85
C PRO A 957 0.98 38.91 14.72
N ALA A 958 0.99 37.86 13.88
CA ALA A 958 0.02 37.60 12.82
C ALA A 958 -1.40 37.27 13.34
N LEU A 959 -2.44 37.81 12.68
CA LEU A 959 -3.87 37.63 12.99
C LEU A 959 -4.52 36.58 12.05
N PHE A 960 -5.15 35.53 12.61
CA PHE A 960 -5.97 34.56 11.88
C PHE A 960 -7.48 34.89 12.01
N LEU A 961 -8.21 34.89 10.88
CA LEU A 961 -9.67 35.05 10.81
C LEU A 961 -10.35 33.73 10.42
N SER A 962 -11.41 33.35 11.13
CA SER A 962 -12.32 32.24 10.79
C SER A 962 -13.63 32.80 10.21
N VAL A 963 -14.10 32.23 9.10
CA VAL A 963 -15.37 32.60 8.44
C VAL A 963 -16.27 31.37 8.33
N ASP A 964 -17.42 31.42 9.00
CA ASP A 964 -18.52 30.45 8.85
C ASP A 964 -19.50 30.93 7.77
N ILE A 965 -19.71 30.14 6.72
CA ILE A 965 -20.72 30.42 5.67
C ILE A 965 -21.92 29.51 5.90
N GLY A 966 -22.89 30.00 6.67
CA GLY A 966 -24.23 29.41 6.79
C GLY A 966 -25.25 30.17 5.95
N LEU A 967 -26.15 29.44 5.28
CA LEU A 967 -27.28 29.99 4.53
C LEU A 967 -28.08 30.97 5.42
N ASN A 968 -28.10 32.25 5.01
CA ASN A 968 -28.91 33.36 5.55
C ASN A 968 -28.48 34.11 6.84
N LYS A 969 -27.18 34.27 7.16
CA LYS A 969 -26.63 35.48 7.82
C LYS A 969 -25.10 35.39 8.00
N SER A 970 -24.34 36.30 7.38
CA SER A 970 -22.90 36.45 7.63
C SER A 970 -22.65 37.21 8.94
N ARG A 971 -22.02 36.56 9.93
CA ARG A 971 -21.48 37.19 11.15
C ARG A 971 -19.99 36.86 11.29
N ALA A 972 -19.13 37.87 11.16
CA ALA A 972 -17.71 37.76 11.52
C ALA A 972 -17.54 37.97 13.04
N ARG A 973 -16.80 37.09 13.73
CA ARG A 973 -16.32 37.30 15.11
C ARG A 973 -14.78 37.24 15.13
N CYS A 974 -14.14 38.23 15.76
CA CYS A 974 -12.73 38.13 16.15
C CYS A 974 -12.58 37.12 17.29
N VAL A 975 -11.57 36.26 17.22
CA VAL A 975 -11.26 35.24 18.24
C VAL A 975 -10.44 35.82 19.41
N ASN A 976 -10.03 37.09 19.36
CA ASN A 976 -9.41 37.79 20.48
C ASN A 976 -9.84 39.27 20.55
N PRO A 977 -10.71 39.69 21.50
CA PRO A 977 -11.22 41.06 21.55
C PRO A 977 -10.29 42.05 22.28
N GLY A 978 -9.10 41.64 22.71
CA GLY A 978 -8.19 42.46 23.51
C GLY A 978 -7.36 43.49 22.75
N ASN A 979 -7.11 43.31 21.44
CA ASN A 979 -6.04 44.04 20.73
C ASN A 979 -6.39 44.60 19.34
N CYS A 980 -7.67 44.82 19.01
CA CYS A 980 -8.04 45.47 17.73
C CYS A 980 -8.75 46.80 17.98
N ASP A 981 -8.25 47.89 17.38
CA ASP A 981 -8.96 49.17 17.37
C ASP A 981 -10.25 49.10 16.51
N LYS A 982 -11.18 50.01 16.78
CA LYS A 982 -12.49 50.05 16.10
C LYS A 982 -12.37 50.45 14.61
N GLU A 983 -11.26 51.05 14.21
CA GLU A 983 -11.05 51.59 12.87
C GLU A 983 -10.63 50.49 11.88
N THR A 984 -9.77 49.57 12.33
CA THR A 984 -9.34 48.37 11.59
C THR A 984 -10.50 47.43 11.28
N VAL A 985 -11.41 47.22 12.25
CA VAL A 985 -12.64 46.41 12.05
C VAL A 985 -13.62 47.10 11.08
N CYS A 986 -13.63 48.43 11.02
CA CYS A 986 -14.48 49.20 10.11
C CYS A 986 -13.96 49.13 8.66
N ASN A 987 -12.64 49.16 8.46
CA ASN A 987 -12.00 49.09 7.15
C ASN A 987 -12.14 47.70 6.51
N ILE A 988 -12.02 46.62 7.28
CA ILE A 988 -12.24 45.25 6.80
C ILE A 988 -13.71 45.04 6.35
N ARG A 989 -14.68 45.61 7.09
CA ARG A 989 -16.10 45.58 6.68
C ARG A 989 -16.40 46.40 5.44
N LYS A 990 -15.67 47.50 5.18
CA LYS A 990 -15.78 48.31 3.95
C LYS A 990 -15.20 47.58 2.73
N MET A 991 -14.11 46.83 2.91
CA MET A 991 -13.47 46.05 1.84
C MET A 991 -14.40 44.93 1.34
N TYR A 992 -15.06 44.20 2.25
CA TYR A 992 -15.98 43.11 1.90
C TYR A 992 -17.28 43.55 1.23
N ARG A 993 -17.75 44.79 1.46
CA ARG A 993 -18.96 45.32 0.79
C ARG A 993 -18.74 45.71 -0.68
N LYS A 994 -17.49 45.82 -1.15
CA LYS A 994 -17.17 46.18 -2.54
C LYS A 994 -16.99 44.99 -3.48
N LEU A 995 -16.95 43.75 -2.98
CA LEU A 995 -16.72 42.54 -3.76
C LEU A 995 -18.01 41.69 -3.90
N SER A 996 -18.96 42.15 -4.71
CA SER A 996 -20.01 41.37 -5.41
C SER A 996 -20.89 42.34 -6.23
N PRO A 997 -21.44 41.99 -7.43
CA PRO A 997 -21.39 40.71 -8.16
C PRO A 997 -21.13 40.82 -9.70
N THR A 998 -20.49 39.81 -10.32
CA THR A 998 -20.83 39.32 -11.69
C THR A 998 -19.98 38.10 -12.04
N PHE A 999 -20.53 36.88 -11.93
CA PHE A 999 -20.04 35.70 -12.67
C PHE A 999 -21.21 34.72 -12.89
N TYR A 1000 -21.61 34.56 -14.15
CA TYR A 1000 -22.53 33.53 -14.63
C TYR A 1000 -21.72 32.29 -15.05
N GLY A 1001 -22.11 31.09 -14.59
CA GLY A 1001 -21.47 29.82 -14.96
C GLY A 1001 -22.44 28.63 -14.85
N ARG A 1002 -22.42 27.76 -15.88
CA ARG A 1002 -23.29 26.60 -16.10
C ARG A 1002 -23.14 25.53 -15.00
N ARG A 1003 -24.22 24.79 -14.74
CA ARG A 1003 -24.36 23.73 -13.71
C ARG A 1003 -23.63 22.43 -14.10
N ASN A 1004 -23.01 21.77 -13.13
CA ASN A 1004 -22.50 20.39 -13.15
C ASN A 1004 -23.11 19.63 -11.94
N PRO A 1005 -23.44 18.31 -11.98
CA PRO A 1005 -24.32 17.65 -11.00
C PRO A 1005 -23.77 17.37 -9.59
N THR A 1006 -22.48 17.58 -9.30
CA THR A 1006 -21.88 17.12 -8.02
C THR A 1006 -21.75 18.18 -6.92
N GLY A 1007 -22.25 19.39 -7.09
CA GLY A 1007 -22.44 20.34 -5.98
C GLY A 1007 -21.19 20.82 -5.21
N ILE A 1008 -19.97 20.53 -5.65
CA ILE A 1008 -18.72 20.97 -5.00
C ILE A 1008 -18.09 22.11 -5.81
N LYS A 1009 -17.88 23.26 -5.16
CA LYS A 1009 -17.16 24.42 -5.73
C LYS A 1009 -15.72 24.43 -5.22
N PHE A 1010 -14.74 24.43 -6.12
CA PHE A 1010 -13.37 24.80 -5.80
C PHE A 1010 -13.17 26.28 -6.15
N TYR A 1011 -12.70 27.08 -5.20
CA TYR A 1011 -12.25 28.45 -5.46
C TYR A 1011 -10.76 28.55 -5.14
N ARG A 1012 -9.96 28.97 -6.12
CA ARG A 1012 -8.56 29.38 -5.92
C ARG A 1012 -8.59 30.86 -5.54
N VAL A 1013 -8.27 31.19 -4.29
CA VAL A 1013 -7.98 32.56 -3.88
C VAL A 1013 -6.48 32.76 -4.05
N ILE A 1014 -6.07 33.58 -5.02
CA ILE A 1014 -4.71 34.10 -5.11
C ILE A 1014 -4.79 35.50 -4.49
N PRO A 1015 -4.10 35.79 -3.36
CA PRO A 1015 -3.97 37.16 -2.91
C PRO A 1015 -3.11 37.95 -3.91
N PRO A 1016 -3.40 39.24 -4.15
CA PRO A 1016 -2.51 40.10 -4.94
C PRO A 1016 -1.12 40.22 -4.29
#